data_AF-A0A5P8W3I9-F1
#
_entry.id   AF-A0A5P8W3I9-F1
#
_cell.length_a   1.000
_cell.length_b   1.000
_cell.length_c   1.000
_cell.angle_alpha   90.00
_cell.angle_beta   90.00
_cell.angle_gamma   90.00
#
_symmetry.space_group_name_H-M   'P 1'
#
loop_
_entity.id
_entity.type
_entity.pdbx_description
1 polymer ?
#
loop_
_entity_poly.entity_id
_entity_poly.type
_entity_poly.pdbx_seq_one_letter_code
_entity_poly.pdbx_strand_id
1 'polypeptide(L)'
;MKSFSSLLGTLKQNKLANLATSIVAALAIAGSIHSSSATSVKINTPQEINSASVQLNQTTPNIVQLKTSKIQFQTAGIDGFVLVPVVLIGGLVIFVPLFFGGLVVIGEREVGIVVRKFTLSGRGLPAGSLIALNGEAGLQADTLAPGWHWGYWPWQYSVKKESIIVIPQGEIALIVAADGKSNPPERILGKIVDCDNFQDARKFLTQGGEKGRQMSFLTAGTYRINTALFKVITAANASSHGMSPQQLHIYEIAAEKVGIVTTLDGSAIAAGEIAGRVITGHDNFQNGQKFIDAGGQRGLQEQVLLSGSWNLNPWLVNIEQVPMTEIPIGYVGVVISFVGKEHEDVSGASFTHGNLVNQGHKGVWVEPLYPGKHPLNTKVMKIELVPTTNIVLNFTERISGKHGYDTNLQALKLLSFDGFTFDLEIFQIIHIGASDAPKVISRLGSMQNVIDQVLRPIVGNYFRNSAQEYTILDFLTARSERQVEASEYVKSALRAYDVQAVDSLIGLITPPDELMHTLTDRKIAEEKRKTYEVQQMAQTQRQQLVRETALADIQEEMVQSEQSVQIADLKAQAQIKQANGEAEGTKLRAIAEAEGIRATGNAKAETYQAGVEALGSQGYTAMQLMQIIGDRHVRLIPDVLVGSNGSNNGLVDGLLSMILWNQTGKGELTPTPLHPQPVVTQAQPTAENGLPPIVVNFPVDKQHQ
;
A
#
# COMPACT_ATOMS: atom_id res chain seq x y z
N MET A 1 -3.50 -17.25 36.61
CA MET A 1 -4.50 -16.93 37.65
C MET A 1 -4.09 -15.63 38.32
N LYS A 2 -4.77 -14.51 37.99
CA LYS A 2 -5.50 -13.56 38.87
C LYS A 2 -4.60 -12.87 39.94
N SER A 3 -4.54 -11.55 40.14
CA SER A 3 -5.20 -10.31 39.67
C SER A 3 -4.32 -9.14 40.21
N PHE A 4 -4.01 -8.05 39.51
CA PHE A 4 -4.78 -6.83 39.23
C PHE A 4 -5.50 -6.11 40.40
N SER A 5 -5.40 -4.77 40.38
CA SER A 5 -6.06 -3.68 41.16
C SER A 5 -5.43 -3.32 42.53
N SER A 6 -5.30 -2.07 43.00
CA SER A 6 -5.87 -0.73 42.69
C SER A 6 -4.95 0.36 43.31
N LEU A 7 -4.62 1.49 42.68
CA LEU A 7 -5.37 2.78 42.60
C LEU A 7 -5.81 3.43 43.93
N LEU A 8 -5.53 4.75 43.99
CA LEU A 8 -6.04 5.85 44.83
C LEU A 8 -5.21 6.28 46.05
N GLY A 9 -4.89 7.58 46.03
CA GLY A 9 -4.07 8.26 47.02
C GLY A 9 -4.85 8.87 48.18
N THR A 10 -4.15 9.61 49.02
CA THR A 10 -4.70 10.73 49.81
C THR A 10 -3.58 11.57 50.42
N LEU A 11 -3.86 12.87 50.40
CA LEU A 11 -3.15 14.00 50.99
C LEU A 11 -3.02 13.91 52.52
N LYS A 12 -1.93 14.45 53.09
CA LYS A 12 -1.93 15.38 54.24
C LYS A 12 -0.50 15.87 54.53
N GLN A 13 -0.24 17.16 54.33
CA GLN A 13 -0.27 18.24 55.33
C GLN A 13 1.04 18.36 56.13
N ASN A 14 1.79 19.43 55.86
CA ASN A 14 2.43 20.22 56.91
C ASN A 14 2.13 21.69 56.65
N LYS A 15 1.42 22.29 57.60
CA LYS A 15 0.99 23.69 57.65
C LYS A 15 1.81 24.39 58.72
N LEU A 16 2.32 25.57 58.33
CA LEU A 16 2.20 26.85 59.02
C LEU A 16 2.82 27.05 60.41
N ALA A 17 3.66 28.09 60.40
CA ALA A 17 3.53 29.33 61.19
C ALA A 17 4.54 29.51 62.32
N ASN A 18 5.30 30.60 62.21
CA ASN A 18 5.28 31.63 63.23
C ASN A 18 5.26 33.02 62.58
N LEU A 19 4.29 33.80 63.02
CA LEU A 19 3.87 35.14 62.60
C LEU A 19 4.36 36.16 63.63
N ALA A 20 4.78 37.32 63.13
CA ALA A 20 4.57 38.69 63.67
C ALA A 20 5.09 39.03 65.10
N THR A 21 5.70 40.19 65.38
CA THR A 21 5.24 41.58 65.20
C THR A 21 6.34 42.51 65.74
N SER A 22 6.55 43.69 65.16
CA SER A 22 6.49 44.98 65.91
C SER A 22 6.60 46.17 64.95
N ILE A 23 5.69 47.12 65.13
CA ILE A 23 5.47 48.35 64.35
C ILE A 23 5.93 49.55 65.21
N VAL A 24 6.34 50.63 64.52
CA VAL A 24 6.34 52.07 64.90
C VAL A 24 7.67 52.69 65.37
N ALA A 25 8.28 53.51 64.48
CA ALA A 25 8.68 54.92 64.66
C ALA A 25 9.44 55.38 63.39
N ALA A 26 8.82 56.02 62.41
CA ALA A 26 8.54 57.46 62.24
C ALA A 26 9.69 58.29 61.59
N LEU A 27 9.37 58.78 60.38
CA LEU A 27 9.73 60.07 59.74
C LEU A 27 11.21 60.40 59.39
N ALA A 28 11.52 60.52 58.08
CA ALA A 28 11.57 61.82 57.36
C ALA A 28 12.43 61.81 56.06
N ILE A 29 11.78 62.18 54.93
CA ILE A 29 12.28 62.95 53.75
C ILE A 29 13.20 62.19 52.77
N ALA A 30 12.68 61.65 51.65
CA ALA A 30 12.35 62.28 50.34
C ALA A 30 13.60 62.59 49.47
N GLY A 31 13.67 62.27 48.17
CA GLY A 31 12.64 61.76 47.28
C GLY A 31 13.16 61.27 45.91
N SER A 32 12.20 60.71 45.15
CA SER A 32 12.07 60.56 43.69
C SER A 32 13.28 60.87 42.79
N ILE A 33 13.58 60.04 41.79
CA ILE A 33 12.97 60.16 40.45
C ILE A 33 12.81 58.81 39.73
N HIS A 34 11.71 58.75 39.00
CA HIS A 34 11.15 57.69 38.17
C HIS A 34 11.98 57.33 36.92
N SER A 35 11.70 56.11 36.47
CA SER A 35 12.00 55.51 35.17
C SER A 35 11.55 56.31 33.95
N SER A 36 12.28 56.17 32.84
CA SER A 36 11.65 55.91 31.54
C SER A 36 12.66 55.44 30.49
N SER A 37 12.32 54.31 29.87
CA SER A 37 12.85 53.72 28.65
C SER A 37 12.63 54.61 27.41
N ALA A 38 13.57 54.58 26.44
CA ALA A 38 13.27 54.61 25.00
C ALA A 38 14.53 54.38 24.12
N THR A 39 14.53 53.26 23.39
CA THR A 39 15.03 53.08 22.01
C THR A 39 14.39 54.17 21.12
N SER A 40 14.98 54.78 20.08
CA SER A 40 15.74 54.29 18.92
C SER A 40 16.30 55.48 18.13
N VAL A 41 17.48 55.33 17.52
CA VAL A 41 18.03 56.30 16.56
C VAL A 41 18.09 55.68 15.16
N LYS A 42 17.48 56.35 14.18
CA LYS A 42 17.79 56.22 12.75
C LYS A 42 18.10 57.62 12.22
N ILE A 43 19.29 57.75 11.62
CA ILE A 43 19.83 58.93 10.97
C ILE A 43 19.33 58.95 9.52
N ASN A 44 19.02 60.13 8.98
CA ASN A 44 19.14 60.46 7.56
C ASN A 44 19.52 61.96 7.41
N THR A 45 20.70 62.20 6.83
CA THR A 45 21.20 63.42 6.16
C THR A 45 20.29 63.76 4.95
N PRO A 46 20.27 64.96 4.30
CA PRO A 46 21.45 65.76 3.91
C PRO A 46 21.35 67.32 3.95
N GLN A 47 22.53 67.94 3.77
CA GLN A 47 22.81 69.33 3.36
C GLN A 47 22.07 69.67 2.04
N GLU A 48 21.77 70.90 1.63
CA GLU A 48 22.49 72.20 1.56
C GLU A 48 21.39 73.26 1.22
N ILE A 49 21.52 74.57 1.50
CA ILE A 49 21.90 75.61 0.52
C ILE A 49 22.03 76.96 1.26
N ASN A 50 23.05 77.71 0.84
CA ASN A 50 23.50 79.05 1.21
C ASN A 50 22.46 80.18 1.02
N SER A 51 22.59 81.27 1.80
CA SER A 51 22.93 82.63 1.31
C SER A 51 22.97 83.65 2.45
N ALA A 52 23.93 84.57 2.34
CA ALA A 52 24.44 85.47 3.37
C ALA A 52 23.61 86.76 3.60
N SER A 53 23.80 87.42 4.76
CA SER A 53 24.58 88.69 4.87
C SER A 53 24.16 89.62 6.04
N VAL A 54 25.18 90.34 6.55
CA VAL A 54 25.20 91.67 7.23
C VAL A 54 25.13 91.77 8.77
N GLN A 55 25.96 92.70 9.24
CA GLN A 55 26.52 93.04 10.55
C GLN A 55 25.63 93.85 11.52
N LEU A 56 25.86 93.57 12.81
CA LEU A 56 26.14 94.44 13.98
C LEU A 56 25.40 95.78 14.25
N ASN A 57 25.04 95.87 15.55
CA ASN A 57 24.99 97.03 16.48
C ASN A 57 23.67 97.82 16.60
N GLN A 58 23.00 97.74 17.76
CA GLN A 58 23.14 98.68 18.91
C GLN A 58 22.05 98.48 20.00
N THR A 59 22.47 98.54 21.28
CA THR A 59 21.81 99.08 22.52
C THR A 59 20.36 98.68 22.86
N THR A 60 19.91 98.42 24.09
CA THR A 60 20.34 98.60 25.50
C THR A 60 19.32 97.78 26.34
N PRO A 61 19.56 97.44 27.62
CA PRO A 61 18.77 98.13 28.65
C PRO A 61 19.50 98.42 29.97
N ASN A 62 19.05 99.51 30.59
CA ASN A 62 19.46 100.00 31.91
C ASN A 62 18.83 99.18 33.05
N ILE A 63 19.74 98.64 33.87
CA ILE A 63 19.81 98.56 35.33
C ILE A 63 18.62 99.14 36.14
N VAL A 64 18.08 98.31 37.05
CA VAL A 64 17.67 98.75 38.40
C VAL A 64 18.27 97.78 39.43
N GLN A 65 18.91 98.37 40.43
CA GLN A 65 19.76 97.75 41.46
C GLN A 65 18.98 97.04 42.57
N LEU A 66 19.60 96.01 43.17
CA LEU A 66 19.38 95.65 44.57
C LEU A 66 20.72 95.37 45.27
N LYS A 67 20.82 95.96 46.47
CA LYS A 67 21.98 96.12 47.35
C LYS A 67 22.75 94.83 47.63
N THR A 68 24.04 94.86 47.35
CA THR A 68 25.05 93.94 47.88
C THR A 68 25.32 94.26 49.35
N SER A 69 24.99 93.32 50.24
CA SER A 69 25.57 93.25 51.58
C SER A 69 27.05 92.91 51.47
N LYS A 70 27.91 93.81 51.97
CA LYS A 70 29.36 93.63 52.08
C LYS A 70 29.66 92.37 52.89
N ILE A 71 30.28 91.37 52.27
CA ILE A 71 31.19 90.44 52.96
C ILE A 71 32.59 90.90 52.62
N GLN A 72 33.28 91.41 53.64
CA GLN A 72 34.71 91.70 53.58
C GLN A 72 35.47 90.37 53.41
N PHE A 73 36.02 90.12 52.23
CA PHE A 73 37.24 89.33 52.13
C PHE A 73 38.40 90.29 52.31
N GLN A 74 39.07 90.20 53.45
CA GLN A 74 40.40 90.75 53.60
C GLN A 74 41.27 90.18 52.48
N THR A 75 41.79 91.05 51.63
CA THR A 75 42.95 90.78 50.80
C THR A 75 44.13 90.53 51.74
N ALA A 76 44.32 89.28 52.16
CA ALA A 76 45.66 88.83 52.47
C ALA A 76 46.38 88.79 51.12
N GLY A 77 47.25 89.76 50.88
CA GLY A 77 48.14 89.75 49.73
C GLY A 77 48.92 88.45 49.75
N ILE A 78 48.69 87.62 48.74
CA ILE A 78 49.54 86.49 48.43
C ILE A 78 49.93 86.68 46.98
N ASP A 79 51.18 87.08 46.78
CA ASP A 79 51.78 87.35 45.49
C ASP A 79 51.51 86.21 44.48
N GLY A 80 51.28 86.58 43.22
CA GLY A 80 51.18 85.64 42.09
C GLY A 80 52.40 84.74 41.89
N PHE A 81 53.48 84.95 42.66
CA PHE A 81 54.66 84.10 42.75
C PHE A 81 54.53 82.91 43.73
N VAL A 82 53.48 82.83 44.57
CA VAL A 82 53.27 81.73 45.53
C VAL A 82 52.20 80.74 45.06
N LEU A 83 51.22 81.19 44.26
CA LEU A 83 50.21 80.30 43.66
C LEU A 83 50.80 79.38 42.59
N VAL A 84 51.79 79.84 41.82
CA VAL A 84 52.48 79.04 40.80
C VAL A 84 53.24 77.85 41.43
N PRO A 85 54.06 78.00 42.49
CA PRO A 85 54.66 76.86 43.16
C PRO A 85 53.63 76.04 43.94
N VAL A 86 52.54 76.58 44.48
CA VAL A 86 51.51 75.74 45.14
C VAL A 86 50.71 74.91 44.14
N VAL A 87 50.46 75.41 42.92
CA VAL A 87 49.83 74.63 41.84
C VAL A 87 50.83 73.68 41.17
N LEU A 88 52.12 74.05 41.05
CA LEU A 88 53.18 73.15 40.58
C LEU A 88 53.51 72.08 41.60
N ILE A 89 53.59 72.40 42.89
CA ILE A 89 53.86 71.46 43.99
C ILE A 89 52.61 70.65 44.28
N GLY A 90 51.42 71.25 44.32
CA GLY A 90 50.16 70.51 44.45
C GLY A 90 49.88 69.62 43.23
N GLY A 91 50.16 70.13 42.04
CA GLY A 91 50.19 69.37 40.80
C GLY A 91 51.20 68.24 40.86
N LEU A 92 52.45 68.49 41.27
CA LEU A 92 53.50 67.48 41.39
C LEU A 92 53.19 66.47 42.51
N VAL A 93 52.60 66.87 43.63
CA VAL A 93 52.18 65.99 44.74
C VAL A 93 50.98 65.13 44.38
N ILE A 94 50.14 65.52 43.42
CA ILE A 94 49.03 64.68 42.91
C ILE A 94 49.49 63.85 41.71
N PHE A 95 50.29 64.44 40.81
CA PHE A 95 50.70 63.86 39.53
C PHE A 95 51.86 62.88 39.69
N VAL A 96 52.80 63.12 40.63
CA VAL A 96 53.89 62.18 40.93
C VAL A 96 53.36 60.88 41.50
N PRO A 97 52.50 60.80 42.53
CA PRO A 97 51.97 59.51 42.97
C PRO A 97 51.00 58.88 41.97
N LEU A 98 50.31 59.63 41.10
CA LEU A 98 49.53 59.00 40.03
C LEU A 98 50.41 58.36 38.95
N PHE A 99 51.49 59.04 38.55
CA PHE A 99 52.40 58.59 37.50
C PHE A 99 53.43 57.56 38.00
N PHE A 100 53.96 57.74 39.21
CA PHE A 100 54.84 56.79 39.90
C PHE A 100 54.10 55.71 40.67
N GLY A 101 52.82 55.89 41.01
CA GLY A 101 52.02 54.85 41.68
C GLY A 101 51.62 53.70 40.75
N GLY A 102 51.71 53.91 39.43
CA GLY A 102 51.35 52.90 38.43
C GLY A 102 49.92 52.42 38.56
N LEU A 103 49.00 53.37 38.72
CA LEU A 103 47.57 53.08 38.76
C LEU A 103 47.08 52.70 37.36
N VAL A 104 46.56 51.49 37.23
CA VAL A 104 45.91 50.99 36.01
C VAL A 104 44.47 50.64 36.35
N VAL A 105 43.53 51.28 35.65
CA VAL A 105 42.09 51.01 35.78
C VAL A 105 41.64 50.17 34.59
N ILE A 106 41.03 49.03 34.87
CA ILE A 106 40.49 48.11 33.86
C ILE A 106 38.97 48.15 33.96
N GLY A 107 38.32 48.39 32.82
CA GLY A 107 36.86 48.42 32.75
C GLY A 107 36.22 47.05 33.05
N GLU A 108 34.94 47.07 33.41
CA GLU A 108 34.18 45.85 33.77
C GLU A 108 34.10 44.82 32.63
N ARG A 109 34.19 45.29 31.37
CA ARG A 109 34.17 44.48 30.14
C ARG A 109 35.54 44.39 29.46
N GLU A 110 36.60 44.62 30.21
CA GLU A 110 37.97 44.56 29.72
C GLU A 110 38.80 43.56 30.55
N VAL A 111 39.83 43.01 29.92
CA VAL A 111 40.89 42.26 30.57
C VAL A 111 42.21 42.97 30.32
N GLY A 112 43.01 43.17 31.38
CA GLY A 112 44.32 43.79 31.26
C GLY A 112 45.41 42.74 31.02
N ILE A 113 46.01 42.75 29.84
CA ILE A 113 47.15 41.90 29.51
C ILE A 113 48.43 42.68 29.81
N VAL A 114 49.22 42.15 30.73
CA VAL A 114 50.43 42.82 31.22
C VAL A 114 51.63 42.42 30.37
N VAL A 115 52.38 43.40 29.89
CA VAL A 115 53.70 43.21 29.27
C VAL A 115 54.75 43.89 30.14
N ARG A 116 55.74 43.15 30.61
CA ARG A 116 56.87 43.70 31.35
C ARG A 116 57.99 44.04 30.37
N LYS A 117 58.33 45.33 30.24
CA LYS A 117 59.32 45.82 29.26
C LYS A 117 60.75 45.39 29.59
N PHE A 118 61.11 45.38 30.87
CA PHE A 118 62.43 44.95 31.33
C PHE A 118 62.42 44.49 32.80
N THR A 119 63.41 43.69 33.18
CA THR A 119 63.61 43.18 34.54
C THR A 119 64.95 43.70 35.09
N LEU A 120 64.97 44.16 36.35
CA LEU A 120 66.23 44.52 37.03
C LEU A 120 67.12 43.30 37.31
N SER A 121 66.53 42.09 37.33
CA SER A 121 67.22 40.83 37.62
C SER A 121 67.89 40.20 36.39
N GLY A 122 67.75 40.78 35.18
CA GLY A 122 68.36 40.25 33.94
C GLY A 122 67.83 38.88 33.46
N ARG A 123 66.79 38.32 34.12
CA ARG A 123 66.13 37.09 33.70
C ARG A 123 65.27 37.38 32.47
N GLY A 124 65.75 36.94 31.30
CA GLY A 124 64.99 36.90 30.06
C GLY A 124 64.08 35.68 30.00
N LEU A 125 63.18 35.65 29.02
CA LEU A 125 62.32 34.51 28.74
C LEU A 125 63.17 33.26 28.40
N PRO A 126 62.82 32.07 28.92
CA PRO A 126 63.45 30.84 28.49
C PRO A 126 63.24 30.63 26.98
N ALA A 127 64.25 30.07 26.31
CA ALA A 127 64.23 29.88 24.87
C ALA A 127 63.02 29.03 24.43
N GLY A 128 62.19 29.58 23.55
CA GLY A 128 60.99 28.92 23.02
C GLY A 128 59.67 29.25 23.72
N SER A 129 59.70 29.98 24.86
CA SER A 129 58.50 30.50 25.53
C SER A 129 58.22 31.94 25.12
N LEU A 130 56.95 32.25 24.87
CA LEU A 130 56.46 33.59 24.54
C LEU A 130 55.86 34.31 25.76
N ILE A 131 55.41 33.55 26.76
CA ILE A 131 54.76 34.03 27.98
C ILE A 131 55.65 33.81 29.20
N ALA A 132 55.85 34.88 29.96
CA ALA A 132 56.57 34.90 31.23
C ALA A 132 55.70 34.34 32.36
N LEU A 133 56.24 33.34 33.07
CA LEU A 133 55.60 32.73 34.24
C LEU A 133 56.06 33.38 35.55
N ASN A 134 57.35 33.71 35.66
CA ASN A 134 57.96 34.13 36.94
C ASN A 134 58.37 35.60 36.94
N GLY A 135 57.59 36.46 36.28
CA GLY A 135 57.88 37.89 36.21
C GLY A 135 59.06 38.25 35.31
N GLU A 136 59.42 37.40 34.36
CA GLU A 136 60.44 37.66 33.34
C GLU A 136 60.05 38.83 32.42
N ALA A 137 61.00 39.37 31.66
CA ALA A 137 60.69 40.42 30.68
C ALA A 137 59.89 39.83 29.52
N GLY A 138 58.70 40.38 29.22
CA GLY A 138 57.79 39.86 28.19
C GLY A 138 56.31 39.89 28.56
N LEU A 139 55.48 39.25 27.74
CA LEU A 139 54.05 39.05 28.00
C LEU A 139 53.87 38.20 29.25
N GLN A 140 53.10 38.67 30.24
CA GLN A 140 52.87 37.92 31.47
C GLN A 140 51.72 36.93 31.29
N ALA A 141 51.77 35.81 32.02
CA ALA A 141 50.68 34.85 32.07
C ALA A 141 49.44 35.43 32.77
N ASP A 142 49.63 36.08 33.92
CA ASP A 142 48.51 36.58 34.72
C ASP A 142 47.87 37.82 34.07
N THR A 143 46.55 37.78 33.95
CA THR A 143 45.75 38.91 33.52
C THR A 143 45.25 39.70 34.72
N LEU A 144 44.95 40.97 34.49
CA LEU A 144 44.35 41.83 35.48
C LEU A 144 42.83 41.82 35.34
N ALA A 145 42.15 41.48 36.44
CA ALA A 145 40.70 41.54 36.55
C ALA A 145 40.20 43.00 36.53
N PRO A 146 38.89 43.25 36.32
CA PRO A 146 38.33 44.59 36.44
C PRO A 146 38.60 45.22 37.81
N GLY A 147 38.89 46.52 37.83
CA GLY A 147 39.18 47.25 39.07
C GLY A 147 40.46 48.08 39.00
N TRP A 148 40.88 48.52 40.18
CA TRP A 148 42.03 49.41 40.35
C TRP A 148 43.25 48.59 40.76
N HIS A 149 44.27 48.60 39.91
CA HIS A 149 45.53 47.90 40.15
C HIS A 149 46.66 48.90 40.31
N TRP A 150 47.45 48.75 41.37
CA TRP A 150 48.57 49.63 41.70
C TRP A 150 49.91 48.89 41.48
N GLY A 151 50.99 49.62 41.21
CA GLY A 151 52.32 49.03 41.01
C GLY A 151 52.69 48.69 39.55
N TYR A 152 51.84 49.03 38.58
CA TYR A 152 52.11 48.86 37.14
C TYR A 152 52.68 50.14 36.52
N TRP A 153 53.93 50.44 36.85
CA TRP A 153 54.60 51.67 36.40
C TRP A 153 54.75 51.72 34.87
N PRO A 154 54.32 52.78 34.16
CA PRO A 154 54.34 52.85 32.68
C PRO A 154 55.73 52.68 32.04
N TRP A 155 56.79 52.97 32.81
CA TRP A 155 58.17 52.78 32.36
C TRP A 155 58.61 51.31 32.42
N GLN A 156 58.09 50.51 33.36
CA GLN A 156 58.44 49.09 33.51
C GLN A 156 57.41 48.14 32.86
N TYR A 157 56.13 48.51 32.88
CA TYR A 157 55.00 47.70 32.43
C TYR A 157 54.23 48.43 31.32
N SER A 158 53.64 47.65 30.42
CA SER A 158 52.65 48.09 29.44
C SER A 158 51.43 47.22 29.58
N VAL A 159 50.29 47.80 29.95
CA VAL A 159 49.04 47.05 30.08
C VAL A 159 48.20 47.31 28.83
N LYS A 160 47.98 46.25 28.05
CA LYS A 160 47.05 46.26 26.92
C LYS A 160 45.66 45.90 27.44
N LYS A 161 44.68 46.76 27.18
CA LYS A 161 43.29 46.49 27.54
C LYS A 161 42.61 45.84 26.35
N GLU A 162 42.05 44.66 26.55
CA GLU A 162 41.33 43.94 25.51
C GLU A 162 39.91 43.63 25.98
N SER A 163 38.97 43.58 25.06
CA SER A 163 37.58 43.28 25.39
C SER A 163 37.42 41.83 25.82
N ILE A 164 36.55 41.59 26.80
CA ILE A 164 36.14 40.24 27.18
C ILE A 164 35.54 39.48 25.99
N ILE A 165 35.72 38.17 25.99
CA ILE A 165 35.22 37.31 24.92
C ILE A 165 33.84 36.84 25.32
N VAL A 166 32.83 37.22 24.52
CA VAL A 166 31.44 36.82 24.73
C VAL A 166 31.08 35.81 23.64
N ILE A 167 30.68 34.62 24.07
CA ILE A 167 30.20 33.56 23.19
C ILE A 167 28.68 33.55 23.28
N PRO A 168 27.96 33.87 22.18
CA PRO A 168 26.51 33.80 22.13
C PRO A 168 25.97 32.42 22.49
N GLN A 169 24.71 32.35 22.90
CA GLN A 169 24.01 31.07 23.05
C GLN A 169 23.85 30.40 21.68
N GLY A 170 24.03 29.08 21.63
CA GLY A 170 23.96 28.33 20.37
C GLY A 170 25.29 28.25 19.61
N GLU A 171 26.37 28.82 20.13
CA GLU A 171 27.71 28.79 19.54
C GLU A 171 28.73 28.15 20.49
N ILE A 172 29.79 27.61 19.90
CA ILE A 172 31.02 27.19 20.57
C ILE A 172 32.19 28.05 20.06
N ALA A 173 33.22 28.20 20.88
CA ALA A 173 34.47 28.83 20.45
C ALA A 173 35.66 27.89 20.58
N LEU A 174 36.54 27.95 19.60
CA LEU A 174 37.76 27.14 19.56
C LEU A 174 38.96 27.94 20.03
N ILE A 175 39.92 27.28 20.69
CA ILE A 175 41.13 27.93 21.18
C ILE A 175 42.36 27.43 20.42
N VAL A 176 43.24 28.36 20.06
CA VAL A 176 44.61 28.07 19.62
C VAL A 176 45.57 28.69 20.63
N ALA A 177 46.37 27.87 21.30
CA ALA A 177 47.40 28.33 22.22
C ALA A 177 48.68 28.69 21.46
N ALA A 178 49.20 29.89 21.69
CA ALA A 178 50.44 30.37 21.07
C ALA A 178 51.70 29.83 21.75
N ASP A 179 51.60 29.48 23.04
CA ASP A 179 52.70 29.03 23.88
C ASP A 179 52.31 27.82 24.73
N GLY A 180 53.31 27.06 25.18
CA GLY A 180 53.14 25.79 25.89
C GLY A 180 54.14 24.72 25.41
N LYS A 181 54.00 23.50 25.95
CA LYS A 181 54.80 22.35 25.49
C LYS A 181 54.49 22.04 24.03
N SER A 182 55.46 21.49 23.29
CA SER A 182 55.19 21.06 21.92
C SER A 182 54.22 19.88 21.90
N ASN A 183 53.23 19.91 21.02
CA ASN A 183 52.36 18.76 20.78
C ASN A 183 53.21 17.59 20.24
N PRO A 184 53.09 16.36 20.78
CA PRO A 184 53.69 15.18 20.17
C PRO A 184 53.27 15.03 18.70
N PRO A 185 54.14 14.51 17.82
CA PRO A 185 53.84 14.37 16.38
C PRO A 185 52.70 13.39 16.08
N GLU A 186 52.33 12.54 17.05
CA GLU A 186 51.25 11.57 16.93
C GLU A 186 49.86 12.19 17.05
N ARG A 187 49.74 13.36 17.70
CA ARG A 187 48.48 14.04 17.98
C ARG A 187 48.39 15.36 17.24
N ILE A 188 47.19 15.72 16.79
CA ILE A 188 46.96 16.98 16.06
C ILE A 188 46.50 18.09 17.02
N LEU A 189 45.71 17.74 18.03
CA LEU A 189 45.16 18.66 19.02
C LEU A 189 45.94 18.63 20.33
N GLY A 190 46.00 19.76 21.02
CA GLY A 190 46.58 19.87 22.37
C GLY A 190 45.72 19.17 23.41
N LYS A 191 46.38 18.57 24.40
CA LYS A 191 45.78 17.94 25.59
C LYS A 191 44.87 18.93 26.34
N ILE A 192 43.75 18.43 26.87
CA ILE A 192 42.88 19.20 27.76
C ILE A 192 43.53 19.33 29.15
N VAL A 193 43.57 20.56 29.65
CA VAL A 193 44.11 20.93 30.96
C VAL A 193 43.05 21.73 31.72
N ASP A 194 42.85 21.40 32.99
CA ASP A 194 41.88 22.09 33.84
C ASP A 194 42.42 23.46 34.30
N CYS A 195 42.05 24.50 33.55
CA CYS A 195 42.55 25.87 33.72
C CYS A 195 41.42 26.92 33.78
N ASP A 196 40.28 26.53 34.35
CA ASP A 196 39.08 27.39 34.45
C ASP A 196 38.67 27.98 33.09
N ASN A 197 38.50 27.09 32.09
CA ASN A 197 38.13 27.45 30.72
C ASN A 197 39.07 28.48 30.07
N PHE A 198 40.39 28.28 30.22
CA PHE A 198 41.45 29.14 29.65
C PHE A 198 41.51 30.57 30.21
N GLN A 199 40.82 30.85 31.31
CA GLN A 199 40.95 32.13 32.01
C GLN A 199 42.27 32.21 32.79
N ASP A 200 42.72 31.09 33.37
CA ASP A 200 43.97 30.99 34.12
C ASP A 200 45.14 30.49 33.24
N ALA A 201 45.75 31.41 32.49
CA ALA A 201 46.92 31.13 31.65
C ALA A 201 48.11 30.51 32.41
N ARG A 202 48.36 30.92 33.66
CA ARG A 202 49.40 30.35 34.52
C ARG A 202 49.15 28.87 34.81
N LYS A 203 47.92 28.50 35.15
CA LYS A 203 47.55 27.09 35.42
C LYS A 203 47.73 26.25 34.16
N PHE A 204 47.30 26.75 33.01
CA PHE A 204 47.49 26.06 31.73
C PHE A 204 48.95 25.71 31.46
N LEU A 205 49.87 26.69 31.58
CA LEU A 205 51.29 26.46 31.31
C LEU A 205 51.97 25.58 32.38
N THR A 206 51.63 25.76 33.66
CA THR A 206 52.24 24.98 34.77
C THR A 206 51.77 23.53 34.81
N GLN A 207 50.52 23.25 34.42
CA GLN A 207 49.98 21.89 34.33
C GLN A 207 50.33 21.16 33.01
N GLY A 208 51.18 21.77 32.17
CA GLY A 208 51.70 21.14 30.97
C GLY A 208 50.81 21.28 29.73
N GLY A 209 50.10 22.41 29.61
CA GLY A 209 49.38 22.76 28.39
C GLY A 209 50.28 22.77 27.16
N GLU A 210 49.71 22.37 26.02
CA GLU A 210 50.41 22.19 24.76
C GLU A 210 50.07 23.33 23.80
N LYS A 211 51.06 23.79 23.02
CA LYS A 211 50.86 24.83 22.01
C LYS A 211 50.13 24.29 20.77
N GLY A 212 49.35 25.12 20.09
CA GLY A 212 48.60 24.78 18.89
C GLY A 212 47.08 24.73 19.10
N ARG A 213 46.37 24.06 18.18
CA ARG A 213 44.90 23.88 18.24
C ARG A 213 44.53 23.05 19.46
N GLN A 214 43.62 23.52 20.29
CA GLN A 214 43.21 22.81 21.50
C GLN A 214 42.04 21.87 21.24
N MET A 215 41.99 20.77 21.98
CA MET A 215 40.84 19.84 21.93
C MET A 215 39.64 20.36 22.72
N SER A 216 39.88 21.07 23.82
CA SER A 216 38.83 21.74 24.57
C SER A 216 38.29 22.94 23.79
N PHE A 217 36.99 23.18 23.91
CA PHE A 217 36.29 24.33 23.36
C PHE A 217 35.54 25.05 24.47
N LEU A 218 35.12 26.29 24.20
CA LEU A 218 34.31 27.09 25.12
C LEU A 218 32.85 27.03 24.70
N THR A 219 31.95 26.93 25.68
CA THR A 219 30.50 27.01 25.48
C THR A 219 30.01 28.44 25.70
N ALA A 220 28.72 28.70 25.44
CA ALA A 220 28.10 30.00 25.65
C ALA A 220 28.42 30.60 27.03
N GLY A 221 28.92 31.84 27.05
CA GLY A 221 29.41 32.46 28.27
C GLY A 221 30.25 33.70 28.03
N THR A 222 30.69 34.32 29.12
CA THR A 222 31.60 35.46 29.10
C THR A 222 32.91 35.07 29.74
N TYR A 223 34.00 35.12 28.98
CA TYR A 223 35.31 34.65 29.41
C TYR A 223 36.34 35.77 29.39
N ARG A 224 37.17 35.80 30.44
CA ARG A 224 38.31 36.71 30.56
C ARG A 224 39.58 35.96 30.19
N ILE A 225 39.92 35.99 28.91
CA ILE A 225 41.01 35.19 28.36
C ILE A 225 42.19 36.08 28.02
N ASN A 226 43.40 35.61 28.32
CA ASN A 226 44.64 36.24 27.87
C ASN A 226 44.81 36.01 26.36
N THR A 227 44.34 36.95 25.53
CA THR A 227 44.39 36.85 24.06
C THR A 227 45.80 36.80 23.49
N ALA A 228 46.81 37.24 24.25
CA ALA A 228 48.20 37.14 23.85
C ALA A 228 48.72 35.69 23.91
N LEU A 229 48.17 34.86 24.80
CA LEU A 229 48.45 33.43 24.86
C LEU A 229 47.45 32.61 24.05
N PHE A 230 46.15 32.93 24.16
CA PHE A 230 45.07 32.14 23.59
C PHE A 230 44.34 32.92 22.51
N LYS A 231 44.45 32.47 21.27
CA LYS A 231 43.65 32.98 20.18
C LYS A 231 42.31 32.25 20.15
N VAL A 232 41.23 32.98 20.40
CA VAL A 232 39.87 32.42 20.43
C VAL A 232 39.14 32.67 19.11
N ILE A 233 38.61 31.60 18.54
CA ILE A 233 37.86 31.61 17.28
C ILE A 233 36.38 31.45 17.62
N THR A 234 35.59 32.49 17.34
CA THR A 234 34.13 32.57 17.50
C THR A 234 33.47 32.63 16.13
N ALA A 235 32.15 32.45 16.04
CA ALA A 235 31.43 32.55 14.76
C ALA A 235 31.65 33.91 14.07
N ALA A 236 31.82 34.98 14.85
CA ALA A 236 32.07 36.34 14.35
C ALA A 236 33.43 36.50 13.64
N ASN A 237 34.47 35.77 14.06
CA ASN A 237 35.83 35.89 13.52
C ASN A 237 36.29 34.65 12.72
N ALA A 238 35.46 33.61 12.61
CA ALA A 238 35.76 32.35 11.92
C ALA A 238 36.31 32.54 10.50
N SER A 239 35.70 33.44 9.72
CA SER A 239 36.09 33.71 8.33
C SER A 239 37.54 34.18 8.20
N SER A 240 38.06 34.92 9.20
CA SER A 240 39.45 35.38 9.24
C SER A 240 40.46 34.28 9.54
N HIS A 241 39.98 33.11 9.98
CA HIS A 241 40.79 31.95 10.34
C HIS A 241 40.52 30.74 9.44
N GLY A 242 39.91 30.98 8.27
CA GLY A 242 39.68 29.95 7.25
C GLY A 242 38.59 28.94 7.64
N MET A 243 37.66 29.31 8.51
CA MET A 243 36.55 28.47 8.97
C MET A 243 35.22 29.14 8.65
N SER A 244 34.18 28.34 8.37
CA SER A 244 32.84 28.89 8.18
C SER A 244 32.16 29.13 9.53
N PRO A 245 31.41 30.23 9.72
CA PRO A 245 30.69 30.49 10.97
C PRO A 245 29.75 29.33 11.38
N GLN A 246 29.17 28.63 10.40
CA GLN A 246 28.25 27.52 10.60
C GLN A 246 28.90 26.33 11.33
N GLN A 247 30.21 26.12 11.17
CA GLN A 247 30.94 25.04 11.84
C GLN A 247 31.10 25.25 13.35
N LEU A 248 30.87 26.47 13.83
CA LEU A 248 30.97 26.84 15.25
C LEU A 248 29.61 26.96 15.94
N HIS A 249 28.52 26.68 15.23
CA HIS A 249 27.20 26.57 15.85
C HIS A 249 27.05 25.18 16.48
N ILE A 250 26.17 25.06 17.48
CA ILE A 250 25.79 23.75 18.03
C ILE A 250 25.29 22.88 16.87
N TYR A 251 25.86 21.67 16.75
CA TYR A 251 25.56 20.80 15.64
C TYR A 251 24.22 20.10 15.86
N GLU A 252 23.25 20.35 14.99
CA GLU A 252 21.92 19.74 15.07
C GLU A 252 21.78 18.60 14.03
N ILE A 253 21.47 17.41 14.53
CA ILE A 253 21.10 16.27 13.70
C ILE A 253 19.58 16.22 13.61
N ALA A 254 19.06 16.30 12.39
CA ALA A 254 17.62 16.27 12.14
C ALA A 254 16.98 14.96 12.64
N ALA A 255 15.71 15.01 13.06
CA ALA A 255 14.99 13.91 13.73
C ALA A 255 15.03 12.55 13.00
N GLU A 256 15.06 12.58 11.66
CA GLU A 256 15.00 11.41 10.77
C GLU A 256 16.36 11.03 10.15
N LYS A 257 17.43 11.60 10.70
CA LYS A 257 18.80 11.40 10.23
C LYS A 257 19.66 10.85 11.35
N VAL A 258 20.73 10.20 10.93
CA VAL A 258 21.79 9.69 11.76
C VAL A 258 23.10 10.40 11.37
N GLY A 259 23.87 10.82 12.37
CA GLY A 259 25.19 11.41 12.17
C GLY A 259 26.26 10.33 12.07
N ILE A 260 26.86 10.15 10.90
CA ILE A 260 28.04 9.31 10.71
C ILE A 260 29.27 10.12 11.09
N VAL A 261 30.01 9.62 12.08
CA VAL A 261 31.12 10.32 12.72
C VAL A 261 32.44 9.91 12.08
N THR A 262 33.26 10.89 11.73
CA THR A 262 34.67 10.70 11.34
C THR A 262 35.54 11.52 12.29
N THR A 263 36.45 10.86 13.00
CA THR A 263 37.41 11.51 13.90
C THR A 263 38.68 11.85 13.14
N LEU A 264 39.25 13.02 13.38
CA LEU A 264 40.48 13.48 12.72
C LEU A 264 41.73 13.24 13.57
N ASP A 265 41.56 13.03 14.88
CA ASP A 265 42.63 12.84 15.84
C ASP A 265 42.44 11.54 16.64
N GLY A 266 43.54 10.97 17.12
CA GLY A 266 43.58 9.65 17.77
C GLY A 266 44.57 8.67 17.15
N SER A 267 44.66 7.47 17.74
CA SER A 267 45.50 6.38 17.25
C SER A 267 45.07 5.94 15.85
N ALA A 268 45.98 5.41 15.03
CA ALA A 268 45.59 4.90 13.71
C ALA A 268 44.61 3.71 13.83
N ILE A 269 43.66 3.62 12.90
CA ILE A 269 42.84 2.40 12.73
C ILE A 269 43.77 1.23 12.40
N ALA A 270 43.47 0.06 12.94
CA ALA A 270 44.23 -1.15 12.71
C ALA A 270 44.20 -1.55 11.21
N ALA A 271 45.31 -2.08 10.71
CA ALA A 271 45.38 -2.52 9.32
C ALA A 271 44.31 -3.59 9.03
N GLY A 272 43.47 -3.35 8.02
CA GLY A 272 42.36 -4.24 7.63
C GLY A 272 40.99 -3.88 8.23
N GLU A 273 40.93 -2.96 9.21
CA GLU A 273 39.66 -2.39 9.68
C GLU A 273 39.32 -1.09 8.92
N ILE A 274 38.02 -0.82 8.73
CA ILE A 274 37.51 0.34 7.99
C ILE A 274 37.06 1.46 8.93
N ALA A 275 36.68 1.12 10.16
CA ALA A 275 36.22 2.08 11.16
C ALA A 275 36.84 1.80 12.53
N GLY A 276 36.89 2.84 13.35
CA GLY A 276 37.32 2.77 14.74
C GLY A 276 36.30 2.04 15.61
N ARG A 277 36.82 1.35 16.62
CA ARG A 277 36.02 0.60 17.60
C ARG A 277 35.14 1.54 18.43
N VAL A 278 33.98 1.04 18.85
CA VAL A 278 33.10 1.77 19.77
C VAL A 278 33.75 1.90 21.14
N ILE A 279 33.85 3.13 21.63
CA ILE A 279 34.40 3.46 22.95
C ILE A 279 33.28 4.07 23.80
N THR A 280 33.20 3.68 25.06
CA THR A 280 32.20 4.20 26.00
C THR A 280 32.79 5.26 26.94
N GLY A 281 31.99 6.24 27.36
CA GLY A 281 32.36 7.18 28.45
C GLY A 281 32.83 8.57 28.01
N HIS A 282 32.82 8.88 26.71
CA HIS A 282 33.21 10.19 26.15
C HIS A 282 32.02 11.09 25.77
N ASP A 283 30.81 10.76 26.23
CA ASP A 283 29.58 11.55 26.04
C ASP A 283 29.31 11.94 24.57
N ASN A 284 29.37 10.95 23.66
CA ASN A 284 29.12 11.14 22.21
C ASN A 284 30.05 12.18 21.57
N PHE A 285 31.36 12.00 21.76
CA PHE A 285 32.46 12.84 21.26
C PHE A 285 32.51 14.30 21.77
N GLN A 286 31.66 14.68 22.73
CA GLN A 286 31.77 16.00 23.37
C GLN A 286 33.03 16.10 24.23
N ASN A 287 33.42 15.01 24.89
CA ASN A 287 34.62 14.93 25.71
C ASN A 287 35.77 14.25 24.95
N GLY A 288 36.43 15.00 24.07
CA GLY A 288 37.53 14.47 23.24
C GLY A 288 38.68 13.85 24.04
N GLN A 289 39.03 14.39 25.21
CA GLN A 289 40.12 13.84 26.03
C GLN A 289 39.83 12.40 26.48
N LYS A 290 38.61 12.15 26.97
CA LYS A 290 38.20 10.80 27.38
C LYS A 290 38.19 9.84 26.19
N PHE A 291 37.83 10.31 24.99
CA PHE A 291 37.86 9.50 23.77
C PHE A 291 39.30 9.07 23.43
N ILE A 292 40.23 10.02 23.41
CA ILE A 292 41.64 9.75 23.10
C ILE A 292 42.29 8.88 24.19
N ASP A 293 42.06 9.16 25.47
CA ASP A 293 42.63 8.42 26.59
C ASP A 293 42.12 6.98 26.66
N ALA A 294 40.90 6.73 26.19
CA ALA A 294 40.33 5.38 26.08
C ALA A 294 40.79 4.62 24.82
N GLY A 295 41.74 5.16 24.04
CA GLY A 295 42.28 4.51 22.84
C GLY A 295 41.51 4.85 21.56
N GLY A 296 40.89 6.03 21.50
CA GLY A 296 40.18 6.54 20.32
C GLY A 296 41.01 6.47 19.05
N GLN A 297 40.40 5.92 17.99
CA GLN A 297 41.05 5.78 16.69
C GLN A 297 40.61 6.92 15.74
N ARG A 298 41.53 7.43 14.92
CA ARG A 298 41.24 8.41 13.87
C ARG A 298 40.67 7.75 12.62
N GLY A 299 39.64 8.36 12.04
CA GLY A 299 38.96 7.89 10.84
C GLY A 299 37.46 7.69 11.07
N LEU A 300 36.81 6.96 10.16
CA LEU A 300 35.39 6.64 10.28
C LEU A 300 35.14 5.88 11.59
N GLN A 301 34.04 6.17 12.30
CA GLN A 301 33.68 5.49 13.55
C GLN A 301 32.51 4.54 13.33
N GLU A 302 32.50 3.41 14.05
CA GLU A 302 31.34 2.51 14.09
C GLU A 302 30.14 3.17 14.80
N GLN A 303 30.41 3.92 15.87
CA GLN A 303 29.37 4.61 16.64
C GLN A 303 28.71 5.73 15.83
N VAL A 304 27.38 5.73 15.84
CA VAL A 304 26.56 6.79 15.24
C VAL A 304 26.07 7.79 16.28
N LEU A 305 25.79 9.02 15.82
CA LEU A 305 25.08 10.03 16.60
C LEU A 305 23.60 10.04 16.25
N LEU A 306 22.78 10.01 17.30
CA LEU A 306 21.33 10.14 17.18
C LEU A 306 20.93 11.61 16.98
N SER A 307 19.68 11.81 16.57
CA SER A 307 19.09 13.14 16.42
C SER A 307 19.14 13.92 17.74
N GLY A 308 19.41 15.22 17.63
CA GLY A 308 19.64 16.09 18.77
C GLY A 308 20.70 17.17 18.51
N SER A 309 20.94 18.00 19.52
CA SER A 309 21.90 19.10 19.49
C SER A 309 23.16 18.72 20.26
N TRP A 310 24.32 18.79 19.59
CA TRP A 310 25.60 18.33 20.11
C TRP A 310 26.66 19.42 20.06
N ASN A 311 27.39 19.60 21.17
CA ASN A 311 28.54 20.51 21.25
C ASN A 311 29.80 19.80 20.79
N LEU A 312 30.19 19.98 19.52
CA LEU A 312 31.25 19.19 18.91
C LEU A 312 32.36 20.06 18.37
N ASN A 313 33.60 19.65 18.61
CA ASN A 313 34.77 20.33 18.07
C ASN A 313 35.00 19.90 16.61
N PRO A 314 34.85 20.80 15.60
CA PRO A 314 35.04 20.45 14.19
C PRO A 314 36.48 20.08 13.83
N TRP A 315 37.47 20.37 14.68
CA TRP A 315 38.84 19.87 14.48
C TRP A 315 39.04 18.44 14.97
N LEU A 316 38.18 17.95 15.87
CA LEU A 316 38.22 16.57 16.36
C LEU A 316 37.32 15.67 15.53
N VAL A 317 36.11 16.13 15.22
CA VAL A 317 35.05 15.34 14.62
C VAL A 317 34.43 16.04 13.43
N ASN A 318 34.23 15.28 12.35
CA ASN A 318 33.39 15.64 11.23
C ASN A 318 32.15 14.74 11.19
N ILE A 319 30.99 15.29 10.86
CA ILE A 319 29.72 14.55 10.80
C ILE A 319 29.08 14.67 9.43
N GLU A 320 28.81 13.52 8.83
CA GLU A 320 27.97 13.37 7.64
C GLU A 320 26.57 12.91 8.08
N GLN A 321 25.52 13.69 7.76
CA GLN A 321 24.15 13.28 8.09
C GLN A 321 23.57 12.41 6.98
N VAL A 322 23.18 11.18 7.33
CA VAL A 322 22.54 10.22 6.42
C VAL A 322 21.13 9.93 6.95
N PRO A 323 20.12 9.71 6.09
CA PRO A 323 18.79 9.26 6.56
C PRO A 323 18.89 7.95 7.34
N MET A 324 18.04 7.77 8.34
CA MET A 324 17.92 6.48 9.04
C MET A 324 17.51 5.37 8.06
N THR A 325 17.97 4.13 8.31
CA THR A 325 17.57 3.01 7.47
C THR A 325 16.14 2.60 7.83
N GLU A 326 15.23 2.73 6.88
CA GLU A 326 13.84 2.31 7.03
C GLU A 326 13.65 0.90 6.48
N ILE A 327 13.10 0.02 7.31
CA ILE A 327 12.70 -1.33 6.93
C ILE A 327 11.18 -1.35 6.83
N PRO A 328 10.60 -1.49 5.62
CA PRO A 328 9.16 -1.48 5.44
C PRO A 328 8.49 -2.71 6.08
N ILE A 329 7.20 -2.57 6.38
CA ILE A 329 6.40 -3.71 6.87
C ILE A 329 6.39 -4.85 5.86
N GLY A 330 6.42 -6.09 6.35
CA GLY A 330 6.53 -7.28 5.51
C GLY A 330 7.96 -7.59 5.04
N TYR A 331 8.96 -6.79 5.41
CA TYR A 331 10.38 -7.06 5.16
C TYR A 331 11.15 -7.16 6.48
N VAL A 332 12.29 -7.85 6.42
CA VAL A 332 13.32 -7.81 7.46
C VAL A 332 14.64 -7.36 6.84
N GLY A 333 15.41 -6.59 7.59
CA GLY A 333 16.74 -6.14 7.16
C GLY A 333 17.80 -7.08 7.70
N VAL A 334 18.45 -7.84 6.82
CA VAL A 334 19.64 -8.61 7.20
C VAL A 334 20.85 -7.68 7.16
N VAL A 335 21.54 -7.56 8.29
CA VAL A 335 22.71 -6.68 8.42
C VAL A 335 23.97 -7.46 8.12
N ILE A 336 24.77 -6.92 7.19
CA ILE A 336 26.10 -7.37 6.84
C ILE A 336 27.08 -6.33 7.39
N SER A 337 27.76 -6.65 8.49
CA SER A 337 28.74 -5.76 9.12
C SER A 337 30.13 -6.02 8.57
N PHE A 338 30.82 -4.96 8.11
CA PHE A 338 32.22 -5.03 7.69
C PHE A 338 33.20 -4.74 8.83
N VAL A 339 32.68 -4.34 9.99
CA VAL A 339 33.44 -3.93 11.19
C VAL A 339 32.97 -4.71 12.41
N GLY A 340 33.76 -4.68 13.48
CA GLY A 340 33.45 -5.36 14.74
C GLY A 340 34.57 -6.27 15.21
N LYS A 341 34.31 -6.98 16.32
CA LYS A 341 35.25 -7.97 16.87
C LYS A 341 35.48 -9.14 15.91
N GLU A 342 36.55 -9.88 16.15
CA GLU A 342 36.86 -11.09 15.38
C GLU A 342 35.68 -12.05 15.34
N HIS A 343 35.53 -12.70 14.19
CA HIS A 343 34.42 -13.60 13.87
C HIS A 343 34.28 -14.71 14.93
N GLU A 344 33.14 -14.71 15.65
CA GLU A 344 32.71 -15.82 16.52
C GLU A 344 31.51 -16.50 15.86
N ASP A 345 31.69 -17.75 15.44
CA ASP A 345 30.64 -18.50 14.75
C ASP A 345 29.59 -19.01 15.73
N VAL A 346 28.35 -18.53 15.56
CA VAL A 346 27.18 -18.98 16.31
C VAL A 346 26.20 -19.77 15.45
N SER A 347 26.56 -20.10 14.21
CA SER A 347 25.72 -20.83 13.24
C SER A 347 25.48 -22.29 13.61
N GLY A 348 26.27 -22.83 14.54
CA GLY A 348 26.24 -24.22 14.97
C GLY A 348 26.90 -25.17 13.96
N ALA A 349 27.33 -26.34 14.42
CA ALA A 349 28.09 -27.31 13.61
C ALA A 349 27.34 -27.87 12.37
N SER A 350 26.04 -27.61 12.25
CA SER A 350 25.20 -28.02 11.11
C SER A 350 25.26 -27.06 9.92
N PHE A 351 25.71 -25.82 10.10
CA PHE A 351 25.75 -24.82 9.03
C PHE A 351 27.19 -24.63 8.52
N THR A 352 27.46 -25.06 7.30
CA THR A 352 28.80 -25.02 6.70
C THR A 352 28.98 -23.89 5.67
N HIS A 353 27.96 -23.08 5.43
CA HIS A 353 27.89 -22.18 4.28
C HIS A 353 28.01 -20.69 4.65
N GLY A 354 29.04 -20.39 5.41
CA GLY A 354 29.29 -19.07 5.96
C GLY A 354 29.02 -19.04 7.45
N ASN A 355 29.16 -17.84 8.00
CA ASN A 355 29.33 -17.62 9.41
C ASN A 355 28.35 -16.53 9.84
N LEU A 356 27.37 -16.91 10.65
CA LEU A 356 26.49 -15.98 11.35
C LEU A 356 27.16 -15.55 12.64
N VAL A 357 27.06 -14.26 12.93
CA VAL A 357 27.72 -13.64 14.08
C VAL A 357 26.73 -12.85 14.92
N ASN A 358 27.03 -12.64 16.19
CA ASN A 358 26.25 -11.76 17.04
C ASN A 358 26.41 -10.28 16.64
N GLN A 359 25.48 -9.44 17.07
CA GLN A 359 25.59 -8.00 16.86
C GLN A 359 26.94 -7.45 17.38
N GLY A 360 27.56 -6.56 16.62
CA GLY A 360 28.89 -5.99 16.92
C GLY A 360 30.10 -6.86 16.50
N HIS A 361 29.87 -7.98 15.83
CA HIS A 361 30.93 -8.78 15.20
C HIS A 361 30.91 -8.57 13.69
N LYS A 362 32.06 -8.78 13.06
CA LYS A 362 32.21 -8.69 11.61
C LYS A 362 31.57 -9.91 10.93
N GLY A 363 30.61 -9.71 10.05
CA GLY A 363 29.88 -10.78 9.37
C GLY A 363 28.38 -10.49 9.23
N VAL A 364 27.61 -11.53 8.89
CA VAL A 364 26.14 -11.46 8.79
C VAL A 364 25.54 -11.70 10.18
N TRP A 365 24.69 -10.79 10.65
CA TRP A 365 24.09 -10.93 11.98
C TRP A 365 23.06 -12.04 12.04
N VAL A 366 23.06 -12.85 13.11
CA VAL A 366 22.04 -13.92 13.31
C VAL A 366 20.65 -13.35 13.49
N GLU A 367 20.56 -12.20 14.17
CA GLU A 367 19.29 -11.52 14.43
C GLU A 367 19.05 -10.45 13.35
N PRO A 368 18.00 -10.60 12.54
CA PRO A 368 17.65 -9.59 11.56
C PRO A 368 17.01 -8.38 12.23
N LEU A 369 17.05 -7.24 11.54
CA LEU A 369 16.30 -6.06 11.94
C LEU A 369 14.84 -6.16 11.50
N TYR A 370 13.94 -6.03 12.45
CA TYR A 370 12.50 -5.99 12.23
C TYR A 370 12.05 -4.66 11.59
N PRO A 371 10.83 -4.60 11.01
CA PRO A 371 10.28 -3.37 10.44
C PRO A 371 10.36 -2.17 11.40
N GLY A 372 10.79 -1.02 10.88
CA GLY A 372 11.03 0.18 11.66
C GLY A 372 12.19 1.03 11.13
N LYS A 373 12.47 2.13 11.81
CA LYS A 373 13.60 3.01 11.50
C LYS A 373 14.77 2.69 12.44
N HIS A 374 15.91 2.39 11.84
CA HIS A 374 17.11 1.97 12.57
C HIS A 374 18.26 2.95 12.34
N PRO A 375 18.90 3.46 13.41
CA PRO A 375 20.05 4.34 13.31
C PRO A 375 21.32 3.51 13.07
N LEU A 376 21.57 3.16 11.80
CA LEU A 376 22.75 2.41 11.39
C LEU A 376 23.73 3.25 10.58
N ASN A 377 25.01 2.92 10.68
CA ASN A 377 26.04 3.51 9.84
C ASN A 377 26.13 2.77 8.49
N THR A 378 25.61 3.40 7.44
CA THR A 378 25.56 2.83 6.08
C THR A 378 26.92 2.71 5.38
N LYS A 379 27.98 3.32 5.94
CA LYS A 379 29.35 3.22 5.38
C LYS A 379 30.07 1.96 5.87
N VAL A 380 29.70 1.43 7.04
CA VAL A 380 30.34 0.26 7.66
C VAL A 380 29.45 -0.99 7.66
N MET A 381 28.15 -0.82 7.47
CA MET A 381 27.17 -1.89 7.40
C MET A 381 26.34 -1.78 6.12
N LYS A 382 26.07 -2.91 5.48
CA LYS A 382 25.12 -3.03 4.38
C LYS A 382 23.86 -3.75 4.87
N ILE A 383 22.68 -3.22 4.54
CA ILE A 383 21.40 -3.87 4.86
C ILE A 383 20.81 -4.46 3.59
N GLU A 384 20.51 -5.75 3.61
CA GLU A 384 19.77 -6.45 2.56
C GLU A 384 18.32 -6.64 3.02
N LEU A 385 17.37 -6.14 2.23
CA LEU A 385 15.95 -6.26 2.53
C LEU A 385 15.43 -7.61 2.02
N VAL A 386 14.93 -8.43 2.95
CA VAL A 386 14.35 -9.74 2.63
C VAL A 386 12.84 -9.68 2.93
N PRO A 387 11.97 -9.91 1.94
CA PRO A 387 10.54 -10.00 2.17
C PRO A 387 10.21 -11.26 3.01
N THR A 388 9.43 -11.05 4.06
CA THR A 388 8.87 -12.12 4.91
C THR A 388 7.44 -12.47 4.50
N THR A 389 6.83 -11.72 3.58
CA THR A 389 5.55 -12.08 2.98
C THR A 389 5.73 -13.19 1.93
N ASN A 390 4.64 -13.85 1.56
CA ASN A 390 4.66 -14.78 0.44
C ASN A 390 4.98 -14.02 -0.85
N ILE A 391 5.99 -14.48 -1.56
CA ILE A 391 6.41 -13.93 -2.86
C ILE A 391 5.93 -14.89 -3.92
N VAL A 392 5.30 -14.37 -4.96
CA VAL A 392 4.96 -15.13 -6.17
C VAL A 392 6.00 -14.82 -7.23
N LEU A 393 6.70 -15.85 -7.70
CA LEU A 393 7.69 -15.79 -8.75
C LEU A 393 7.10 -16.40 -10.02
N ASN A 394 7.05 -15.61 -11.08
CA ASN A 394 6.43 -16.01 -12.34
C ASN A 394 7.52 -16.41 -13.35
N PHE A 395 7.47 -17.64 -13.85
CA PHE A 395 8.33 -18.12 -14.93
C PHE A 395 7.63 -17.88 -16.27
N THR A 396 7.45 -16.61 -16.62
CA THR A 396 6.83 -16.19 -17.89
C THR A 396 7.36 -14.81 -18.29
N GLU A 397 7.44 -14.56 -19.60
CA GLU A 397 7.78 -13.24 -20.12
C GLU A 397 6.59 -12.27 -20.10
N ARG A 398 5.37 -12.79 -19.86
CA ARG A 398 4.12 -12.03 -20.01
C ARG A 398 3.78 -11.18 -18.79
N ILE A 399 4.25 -11.59 -17.61
CA ILE A 399 3.84 -11.00 -16.32
C ILE A 399 5.09 -10.92 -15.44
N SER A 400 5.49 -9.71 -15.05
CA SER A 400 6.46 -9.50 -13.98
C SER A 400 5.74 -9.07 -12.70
N GLY A 401 6.16 -9.66 -11.58
CA GLY A 401 5.62 -9.46 -10.26
C GLY A 401 6.06 -8.14 -9.64
N LYS A 402 5.33 -7.72 -8.61
CA LYS A 402 5.55 -6.43 -7.92
C LYS A 402 6.94 -6.29 -7.26
N HIS A 403 7.60 -7.41 -6.98
CA HIS A 403 8.87 -7.43 -6.26
C HIS A 403 10.11 -7.35 -7.16
N GLY A 404 9.96 -7.46 -8.49
CA GLY A 404 11.06 -7.32 -9.45
C GLY A 404 12.11 -8.45 -9.43
N TYR A 405 11.90 -9.51 -8.65
CA TYR A 405 12.84 -10.64 -8.61
C TYR A 405 12.64 -11.65 -9.75
N ASP A 406 11.54 -11.54 -10.50
CA ASP A 406 11.19 -12.43 -11.61
C ASP A 406 11.59 -11.89 -12.98
N THR A 407 12.31 -10.76 -13.05
CA THR A 407 12.72 -10.13 -14.31
C THR A 407 13.54 -11.05 -15.23
N ASN A 408 14.31 -11.97 -14.66
CA ASN A 408 15.14 -12.90 -15.42
C ASN A 408 14.50 -14.30 -15.59
N LEU A 409 13.26 -14.50 -15.14
CA LEU A 409 12.57 -15.79 -15.22
C LEU A 409 11.76 -15.88 -16.52
N GLN A 410 12.03 -16.92 -17.30
CA GLN A 410 11.35 -17.21 -18.56
C GLN A 410 10.58 -18.52 -18.47
N ALA A 411 9.62 -18.71 -19.37
CA ALA A 411 8.94 -19.99 -19.54
C ALA A 411 9.94 -21.10 -19.86
N LEU A 412 9.72 -22.28 -19.29
CA LEU A 412 10.61 -23.41 -19.52
C LEU A 412 10.28 -24.07 -20.85
N LYS A 413 11.26 -24.12 -21.75
CA LYS A 413 11.20 -24.94 -22.96
C LYS A 413 11.56 -26.37 -22.60
N LEU A 414 10.60 -27.28 -22.71
CA LEU A 414 10.73 -28.68 -22.32
C LEU A 414 10.60 -29.60 -23.54
N LEU A 415 11.21 -30.78 -23.46
CA LEU A 415 11.06 -31.86 -24.42
C LEU A 415 10.31 -32.99 -23.73
N SER A 416 9.19 -33.38 -24.32
CA SER A 416 8.36 -34.48 -23.85
C SER A 416 8.91 -35.86 -24.21
N PHE A 417 8.43 -36.91 -23.54
CA PHE A 417 8.78 -38.29 -23.86
C PHE A 417 8.45 -38.68 -25.32
N ASP A 418 7.37 -38.12 -25.88
CA ASP A 418 6.92 -38.31 -27.27
C ASP A 418 7.72 -37.49 -28.29
N GLY A 419 8.76 -36.75 -27.86
CA GLY A 419 9.68 -36.04 -28.73
C GLY A 419 9.20 -34.65 -29.16
N PHE A 420 8.09 -34.17 -28.62
CA PHE A 420 7.56 -32.84 -28.91
C PHE A 420 8.10 -31.81 -27.92
N THR A 421 8.45 -30.63 -28.42
CA THR A 421 8.87 -29.49 -27.59
C THR A 421 7.68 -28.62 -27.23
N PHE A 422 7.58 -28.19 -25.98
CA PHE A 422 6.51 -27.29 -25.53
C PHE A 422 7.01 -26.32 -24.47
N ASP A 423 6.34 -25.18 -24.38
CA ASP A 423 6.66 -24.15 -23.38
C ASP A 423 5.73 -24.31 -22.17
N LEU A 424 6.32 -24.32 -20.97
CA LEU A 424 5.63 -24.46 -19.69
C LEU A 424 5.86 -23.22 -18.83
N GLU A 425 4.77 -22.52 -18.51
CA GLU A 425 4.78 -21.45 -17.52
C GLU A 425 4.60 -22.04 -16.11
N ILE A 426 5.29 -21.47 -15.12
CA ILE A 426 5.25 -21.93 -13.72
C ILE A 426 5.11 -20.72 -12.80
N PHE A 427 4.32 -20.87 -11.75
CA PHE A 427 4.21 -19.90 -10.67
C PHE A 427 4.69 -20.53 -9.37
N GLN A 428 5.82 -20.05 -8.87
CA GLN A 428 6.40 -20.54 -7.63
C GLN A 428 6.10 -19.57 -6.50
N ILE A 429 5.44 -20.05 -5.44
CA ILE A 429 5.18 -19.28 -4.24
C ILE A 429 6.20 -19.68 -3.18
N ILE A 430 6.98 -18.71 -2.69
CA ILE A 430 7.96 -18.91 -1.63
C ILE A 430 7.71 -17.99 -0.44
N HIS A 431 8.19 -18.43 0.71
CA HIS A 431 8.22 -17.69 1.95
C HIS A 431 9.58 -17.87 2.61
N ILE A 432 10.12 -16.79 3.16
CA ILE A 432 11.33 -16.82 3.97
C ILE A 432 10.96 -16.30 5.35
N GLY A 433 11.14 -17.15 6.36
CA GLY A 433 10.91 -16.75 7.74
C GLY A 433 11.93 -15.72 8.21
N ALA A 434 11.52 -14.80 9.09
CA ALA A 434 12.42 -13.78 9.63
C ALA A 434 13.70 -14.38 10.22
N SER A 435 13.58 -15.45 11.01
CA SER A 435 14.70 -16.15 11.64
C SER A 435 15.64 -16.85 10.65
N ASP A 436 15.17 -17.17 9.46
CA ASP A 436 15.94 -17.90 8.45
C ASP A 436 16.58 -16.96 7.41
N ALA A 437 16.05 -15.74 7.26
CA ALA A 437 16.56 -14.75 6.32
C ALA A 437 18.08 -14.51 6.43
N PRO A 438 18.68 -14.37 7.63
CA PRO A 438 20.13 -14.24 7.75
C PRO A 438 20.92 -15.43 7.23
N LYS A 439 20.42 -16.66 7.42
CA LYS A 439 21.08 -17.89 6.93
C LYS A 439 21.07 -17.93 5.40
N VAL A 440 19.94 -17.57 4.80
CA VAL A 440 19.77 -17.51 3.35
C VAL A 440 20.75 -16.49 2.75
N ILE A 441 20.82 -15.29 3.32
CA ILE A 441 21.73 -14.23 2.85
C ILE A 441 23.19 -14.58 3.12
N SER A 442 23.54 -15.22 4.24
CA SER A 442 24.91 -15.70 4.48
C SER A 442 25.36 -16.69 3.40
N ARG A 443 24.47 -17.56 2.93
CA ARG A 443 24.78 -18.59 1.95
C ARG A 443 24.89 -18.04 0.52
N LEU A 444 23.98 -17.12 0.15
CA LEU A 444 23.75 -16.74 -1.24
C LEU A 444 24.09 -15.28 -1.53
N GLY A 445 24.29 -14.46 -0.49
CA GLY A 445 24.69 -13.05 -0.56
C GLY A 445 23.55 -12.06 -0.84
N SER A 446 22.55 -12.43 -1.63
CA SER A 446 21.41 -11.57 -1.97
C SER A 446 20.15 -12.37 -2.26
N MET A 447 18.98 -11.73 -2.16
CA MET A 447 17.70 -12.36 -2.52
C MET A 447 17.63 -12.77 -4.00
N GLN A 448 18.26 -11.99 -4.89
CA GLN A 448 18.29 -12.32 -6.32
C GLN A 448 19.06 -13.61 -6.59
N ASN A 449 20.17 -13.82 -5.88
CA ASN A 449 20.96 -15.04 -6.01
C ASN A 449 20.20 -16.29 -5.53
N VAL A 450 19.31 -16.16 -4.55
CA VAL A 450 18.40 -17.25 -4.14
C VAL A 450 17.56 -17.73 -5.32
N ILE A 451 17.07 -16.79 -6.13
CA ILE A 451 16.18 -17.10 -7.24
C ILE A 451 16.97 -17.66 -8.42
N ASP A 452 18.07 -17.01 -8.79
CA ASP A 452 18.85 -17.35 -9.96
C ASP A 452 19.67 -18.64 -9.78
N GLN A 453 20.23 -18.87 -8.60
CA GLN A 453 21.18 -19.97 -8.36
C GLN A 453 20.56 -21.20 -7.70
N VAL A 454 19.46 -21.03 -6.95
CA VAL A 454 18.84 -22.13 -6.20
C VAL A 454 17.47 -22.47 -6.78
N LEU A 455 16.55 -21.51 -6.77
CA LEU A 455 15.16 -21.77 -7.12
C LEU A 455 14.98 -22.14 -8.60
N ARG A 456 15.52 -21.34 -9.53
CA ARG A 456 15.40 -21.60 -10.97
C ARG A 456 15.98 -22.96 -11.38
N PRO A 457 17.20 -23.37 -10.96
CA PRO A 457 17.72 -24.69 -11.29
C PRO A 457 16.90 -25.83 -10.69
N ILE A 458 16.43 -25.72 -9.45
CA ILE A 458 15.65 -26.78 -8.77
C ILE A 458 14.30 -26.99 -9.48
N VAL A 459 13.56 -25.91 -9.70
CA VAL A 459 12.26 -25.96 -10.40
C VAL A 459 12.47 -26.45 -11.84
N GLY A 460 13.45 -25.90 -12.54
CA GLY A 460 13.78 -26.29 -13.91
C GLY A 460 14.17 -27.76 -14.04
N ASN A 461 14.95 -28.30 -13.11
CA ASN A 461 15.35 -29.71 -13.10
C ASN A 461 14.15 -30.64 -12.91
N TYR A 462 13.26 -30.34 -11.96
CA TYR A 462 12.06 -31.15 -11.73
C TYR A 462 11.21 -31.24 -13.01
N PHE A 463 10.87 -30.10 -13.62
CA PHE A 463 10.02 -30.10 -14.81
C PHE A 463 10.69 -30.69 -16.05
N ARG A 464 12.01 -30.58 -16.19
CA ARG A 464 12.76 -31.27 -17.25
C ARG A 464 12.73 -32.79 -17.09
N ASN A 465 12.93 -33.30 -15.88
CA ASN A 465 12.89 -34.74 -15.63
C ASN A 465 11.45 -35.28 -15.77
N SER A 466 10.46 -34.56 -15.21
CA SER A 466 9.04 -34.91 -15.40
C SER A 466 8.64 -34.87 -16.88
N ALA A 467 9.18 -33.96 -17.68
CA ALA A 467 8.90 -33.94 -19.12
C ALA A 467 9.51 -35.12 -19.88
N GLN A 468 10.62 -35.69 -19.41
CA GLN A 468 11.23 -36.87 -20.04
C GLN A 468 10.49 -38.17 -19.73
N GLU A 469 9.70 -38.23 -18.65
CA GLU A 469 8.99 -39.43 -18.22
C GLU A 469 7.56 -39.51 -18.75
N TYR A 470 6.95 -38.37 -19.08
CA TYR A 470 5.53 -38.28 -19.45
C TYR A 470 5.31 -37.61 -20.80
N THR A 471 4.16 -37.91 -21.42
CA THR A 471 3.77 -37.26 -22.68
C THR A 471 3.18 -35.86 -22.43
N ILE A 472 3.09 -35.03 -23.47
CA ILE A 472 2.42 -33.71 -23.39
C ILE A 472 0.94 -33.86 -23.00
N LEU A 473 0.27 -34.89 -23.51
CA LEU A 473 -1.14 -35.17 -23.20
C LEU A 473 -1.37 -35.44 -21.72
N ASP A 474 -0.43 -36.12 -21.08
CA ASP A 474 -0.47 -36.35 -19.64
C ASP A 474 -0.31 -35.04 -18.87
N PHE A 475 0.40 -34.03 -19.41
CA PHE A 475 0.57 -32.72 -18.76
C PHE A 475 -0.74 -31.94 -18.78
N LEU A 476 -1.52 -32.11 -19.86
CA LEU A 476 -2.82 -31.48 -20.02
C LEU A 476 -3.89 -32.18 -19.19
N THR A 477 -3.87 -33.52 -19.13
CA THR A 477 -4.92 -34.31 -18.48
C THR A 477 -4.68 -34.47 -16.98
N ALA A 478 -3.46 -34.80 -16.56
CA ALA A 478 -3.10 -35.08 -15.16
C ALA A 478 -2.40 -33.88 -14.47
N ARG A 479 -2.73 -32.65 -14.89
CA ARG A 479 -2.11 -31.41 -14.39
C ARG A 479 -2.10 -31.32 -12.86
N SER A 480 -3.24 -31.61 -12.23
CA SER A 480 -3.43 -31.44 -10.79
C SER A 480 -2.52 -32.36 -9.98
N GLU A 481 -2.39 -33.61 -10.40
CA GLU A 481 -1.52 -34.61 -9.76
C GLU A 481 -0.06 -34.18 -9.84
N ARG A 482 0.37 -33.72 -11.02
CA ARG A 482 1.75 -33.27 -11.22
C ARG A 482 2.09 -31.97 -10.54
N GLN A 483 1.10 -31.10 -10.34
CA GLN A 483 1.29 -29.92 -9.52
C GLN A 483 1.57 -30.28 -8.05
N VAL A 484 0.85 -31.28 -7.51
CA VAL A 484 1.08 -31.78 -6.14
C VAL A 484 2.47 -32.38 -6.02
N GLU A 485 2.86 -33.24 -6.95
CA GLU A 485 4.19 -33.85 -6.98
C GLU A 485 5.32 -32.80 -7.10
N ALA A 486 5.15 -31.82 -7.99
CA ALA A 486 6.08 -30.70 -8.13
C ALA A 486 6.23 -29.90 -6.83
N SER A 487 5.10 -29.61 -6.19
CA SER A 487 5.07 -28.85 -4.94
C SER A 487 5.81 -29.59 -3.83
N GLU A 488 5.60 -30.90 -3.68
CA GLU A 488 6.30 -31.72 -2.69
C GLU A 488 7.81 -31.83 -2.97
N TYR A 489 8.19 -32.08 -4.22
CA TYR A 489 9.60 -32.17 -4.62
C TYR A 489 10.33 -30.85 -4.36
N VAL A 490 9.80 -29.73 -4.87
CA VAL A 490 10.41 -28.40 -4.72
C VAL A 490 10.46 -27.98 -3.26
N LYS A 491 9.42 -28.29 -2.47
CA LYS A 491 9.39 -28.03 -1.02
C LYS A 491 10.47 -28.80 -0.28
N SER A 492 10.71 -30.06 -0.62
CA SER A 492 11.78 -30.84 -0.01
C SER A 492 13.17 -30.30 -0.37
N ALA A 493 13.38 -29.91 -1.63
CA ALA A 493 14.65 -29.40 -2.12
C ALA A 493 14.99 -28.01 -1.56
N LEU A 494 14.02 -27.08 -1.51
CA LEU A 494 14.24 -25.73 -1.01
C LEU A 494 14.45 -25.66 0.51
N ARG A 495 13.93 -26.63 1.27
CA ARG A 495 14.18 -26.73 2.72
C ARG A 495 15.66 -26.86 3.07
N ALA A 496 16.46 -27.50 2.22
CA ALA A 496 17.92 -27.59 2.44
C ALA A 496 18.61 -26.21 2.41
N TYR A 497 17.95 -25.21 1.81
CA TYR A 497 18.41 -23.83 1.68
C TYR A 497 17.73 -22.86 2.63
N ASP A 498 17.00 -23.36 3.64
CA ASP A 498 16.26 -22.54 4.60
C ASP A 498 15.18 -21.63 3.93
N VAL A 499 14.73 -22.01 2.73
CA VAL A 499 13.65 -21.34 1.98
C VAL A 499 12.41 -22.23 2.01
N GLN A 500 11.26 -21.66 2.36
CA GLN A 500 10.01 -22.40 2.41
C GLN A 500 9.26 -22.27 1.08
N ALA A 501 9.07 -23.39 0.38
CA ALA A 501 8.13 -23.45 -0.74
C ALA A 501 6.71 -23.62 -0.21
N VAL A 502 5.83 -22.67 -0.52
CA VAL A 502 4.41 -22.77 -0.15
C VAL A 502 3.70 -23.63 -1.18
N ASP A 503 3.83 -23.27 -2.45
CA ASP A 503 3.23 -24.02 -3.55
C ASP A 503 3.96 -23.79 -4.88
N SER A 504 3.85 -24.75 -5.80
CA SER A 504 4.38 -24.68 -7.17
C SER A 504 3.23 -24.93 -8.13
N LEU A 505 2.69 -23.87 -8.72
CA LEU A 505 1.56 -23.97 -9.63
C LEU A 505 2.05 -24.08 -11.07
N ILE A 506 1.43 -24.97 -11.83
CA ILE A 506 1.63 -25.01 -13.28
C ILE A 506 0.79 -23.87 -13.87
N GLY A 507 1.31 -23.17 -14.88
CA GLY A 507 0.67 -22.08 -15.62
C GLY A 507 0.15 -22.53 -16.98
N LEU A 508 0.21 -21.69 -18.01
CA LEU A 508 -0.17 -22.11 -19.35
C LEU A 508 0.81 -23.15 -19.90
N ILE A 509 0.27 -24.14 -20.61
CA ILE A 509 1.05 -25.11 -21.38
C ILE A 509 0.77 -24.79 -22.85
N THR A 510 1.81 -24.46 -23.61
CA THR A 510 1.69 -24.13 -25.03
C THR A 510 2.19 -25.31 -25.85
N PRO A 511 1.31 -26.25 -26.26
CA PRO A 511 1.70 -27.34 -27.14
C PRO A 511 1.95 -26.84 -28.58
N PRO A 512 2.69 -27.60 -29.40
CA PRO A 512 2.77 -27.36 -30.84
C PRO A 512 1.40 -27.49 -31.53
N ASP A 513 1.13 -26.65 -32.52
CA ASP A 513 -0.16 -26.62 -33.25
C ASP A 513 -0.48 -27.97 -33.95
N GLU A 514 0.54 -28.69 -34.42
CA GLU A 514 0.39 -29.98 -35.12
C GLU A 514 -0.34 -31.03 -34.27
N LEU A 515 -0.04 -31.11 -32.97
CA LEU A 515 -0.70 -32.05 -32.05
C LEU A 515 -2.18 -31.69 -31.82
N MET A 516 -2.49 -30.40 -31.73
CA MET A 516 -3.86 -29.95 -31.51
C MET A 516 -4.78 -30.33 -32.66
N HIS A 517 -4.30 -30.25 -33.91
CA HIS A 517 -5.05 -30.71 -35.07
C HIS A 517 -5.37 -32.20 -34.97
N THR A 518 -4.37 -33.04 -34.70
CA THR A 518 -4.59 -34.50 -34.60
C THR A 518 -5.51 -34.91 -33.45
N LEU A 519 -5.40 -34.25 -32.29
CA LEU A 519 -6.26 -34.52 -31.13
C LEU A 519 -7.70 -34.07 -31.37
N THR A 520 -7.86 -32.90 -31.98
CA THR A 520 -9.17 -32.37 -32.36
C THR A 520 -9.83 -33.28 -33.39
N ASP A 521 -9.09 -33.70 -34.42
CA ASP A 521 -9.56 -34.64 -35.44
C ASP A 521 -9.95 -35.99 -34.84
N ARG A 522 -9.13 -36.53 -33.92
CA ARG A 522 -9.44 -37.77 -33.20
C ARG A 522 -10.72 -37.63 -32.37
N LYS A 523 -10.90 -36.51 -31.65
CA LYS A 523 -12.13 -36.30 -30.88
C LYS A 523 -13.36 -36.10 -31.74
N ILE A 524 -13.22 -35.38 -32.85
CA ILE A 524 -14.29 -35.25 -33.85
C ILE A 524 -14.64 -36.62 -34.42
N ALA A 525 -13.65 -37.47 -34.73
CA ALA A 525 -13.89 -38.82 -35.23
C ALA A 525 -14.60 -39.71 -34.19
N GLU A 526 -14.23 -39.64 -32.91
CA GLU A 526 -14.91 -40.36 -31.83
C GLU A 526 -16.37 -39.93 -31.65
N GLU A 527 -16.64 -38.62 -31.64
CA GLU A 527 -18.01 -38.09 -31.53
C GLU A 527 -18.84 -38.40 -32.80
N LYS A 528 -18.22 -38.35 -33.99
CA LYS A 528 -18.86 -38.82 -35.24
C LYS A 528 -19.19 -40.31 -35.16
N ARG A 529 -18.29 -41.15 -34.64
CA ARG A 529 -18.53 -42.59 -34.48
C ARG A 529 -19.73 -42.85 -33.56
N LYS A 530 -19.81 -42.18 -32.41
CA LYS A 530 -20.98 -42.26 -31.51
C LYS A 530 -22.26 -41.84 -32.23
N THR A 531 -22.19 -40.75 -33.00
CA THR A 531 -23.33 -40.25 -33.77
C THR A 531 -23.79 -41.29 -34.80
N TYR A 532 -22.87 -41.91 -35.54
CA TYR A 532 -23.19 -42.97 -36.49
C TYR A 532 -23.75 -44.22 -35.83
N GLU A 533 -23.23 -44.61 -34.66
CA GLU A 533 -23.73 -45.74 -33.89
C GLU A 533 -25.18 -45.51 -33.43
N VAL A 534 -25.47 -44.31 -32.89
CA VAL A 534 -26.83 -43.91 -32.51
C VAL A 534 -27.76 -43.84 -33.74
N GLN A 535 -27.29 -43.29 -34.86
CA GLN A 535 -28.06 -43.27 -36.12
C GLN A 535 -28.35 -44.70 -36.62
N GLN A 536 -27.37 -45.60 -36.57
CA GLN A 536 -27.53 -46.99 -36.97
C GLN A 536 -28.56 -47.68 -36.07
N MET A 537 -28.47 -47.53 -34.75
CA MET A 537 -29.46 -48.07 -33.80
C MET A 537 -30.86 -47.52 -34.04
N ALA A 538 -31.00 -46.23 -34.34
CA ALA A 538 -32.29 -45.63 -34.67
C ALA A 538 -32.85 -46.16 -36.00
N GLN A 539 -32.00 -46.38 -37.00
CA GLN A 539 -32.39 -46.95 -38.29
C GLN A 539 -32.81 -48.42 -38.18
N THR A 540 -32.08 -49.23 -37.41
CA THR A 540 -32.47 -50.63 -37.16
C THR A 540 -33.80 -50.71 -36.43
N GLN A 541 -34.01 -49.86 -35.41
CA GLN A 541 -35.29 -49.78 -34.71
C GLN A 541 -36.43 -49.36 -35.65
N ARG A 542 -36.18 -48.40 -36.54
CA ARG A 542 -37.17 -47.96 -37.55
C ARG A 542 -37.50 -49.06 -38.55
N GLN A 543 -36.50 -49.80 -39.04
CA GLN A 543 -36.71 -50.94 -39.93
C GLN A 543 -37.54 -52.04 -39.26
N GLN A 544 -37.29 -52.29 -37.97
CA GLN A 544 -38.05 -53.26 -37.19
C GLN A 544 -39.51 -52.81 -37.02
N LEU A 545 -39.73 -51.55 -36.65
CA LEU A 545 -41.09 -50.98 -36.55
C LEU A 545 -41.84 -51.09 -37.88
N VAL A 546 -41.23 -50.68 -39.00
CA VAL A 546 -41.85 -50.78 -40.33
C VAL A 546 -42.18 -52.23 -40.70
N ARG A 547 -41.30 -53.18 -40.37
CA ARG A 547 -41.55 -54.62 -40.59
C ARG A 547 -42.73 -55.12 -39.75
N GLU A 548 -42.79 -54.72 -38.49
CA GLU A 548 -43.88 -55.09 -37.57
C GLU A 548 -45.22 -54.47 -38.03
N THR A 549 -45.23 -53.20 -38.45
CA THR A 549 -46.42 -52.56 -39.03
C THR A 549 -46.87 -53.25 -40.32
N ALA A 550 -45.95 -53.55 -41.25
CA ALA A 550 -46.31 -54.24 -42.49
C ALA A 550 -46.88 -55.65 -42.25
N LEU A 551 -46.40 -56.37 -41.23
CA LEU A 551 -46.99 -57.65 -40.82
C LEU A 551 -48.39 -57.48 -40.22
N ALA A 552 -48.61 -56.42 -39.44
CA ALA A 552 -49.93 -56.09 -38.91
C ALA A 552 -50.92 -55.72 -40.03
N ASP A 553 -50.49 -54.93 -41.02
CA ASP A 553 -51.32 -54.57 -42.19
C ASP A 553 -51.70 -55.81 -43.02
N ILE A 554 -50.76 -56.74 -43.24
CA ILE A 554 -51.04 -58.02 -43.93
C ILE A 554 -52.05 -58.87 -43.13
N GLN A 555 -51.94 -58.88 -41.79
CA GLN A 555 -52.90 -59.58 -40.94
C GLN A 555 -54.29 -58.93 -40.99
N GLU A 556 -54.36 -57.59 -41.02
CA GLU A 556 -55.62 -56.86 -41.19
C GLU A 556 -56.29 -57.20 -42.54
N GLU A 557 -55.54 -57.19 -43.64
CA GLU A 557 -56.04 -57.54 -44.98
C GLU A 557 -56.51 -59.01 -45.07
N MET A 558 -55.79 -59.94 -44.44
CA MET A 558 -56.18 -61.35 -44.38
C MET A 558 -57.50 -61.54 -43.64
N VAL A 559 -57.66 -60.89 -42.48
CA VAL A 559 -58.88 -60.98 -41.66
C VAL A 559 -60.07 -60.35 -42.37
N GLN A 560 -59.91 -59.21 -43.03
CA GLN A 560 -60.97 -58.60 -43.85
C GLN A 560 -61.39 -59.51 -45.01
N SER A 561 -60.42 -60.18 -45.66
CA SER A 561 -60.70 -61.12 -46.74
C SER A 561 -61.48 -62.35 -46.25
N GLU A 562 -61.10 -62.94 -45.12
CA GLU A 562 -61.85 -64.05 -44.51
C GLU A 562 -63.28 -63.64 -44.10
N GLN A 563 -63.44 -62.46 -43.48
CA GLN A 563 -64.76 -61.94 -43.13
C GLN A 563 -65.62 -61.66 -44.36
N SER A 564 -65.03 -61.17 -45.46
CA SER A 564 -65.77 -60.92 -46.70
C SER A 564 -66.33 -62.20 -47.33
N VAL A 565 -65.59 -63.31 -47.27
CA VAL A 565 -66.03 -64.63 -47.72
C VAL A 565 -67.14 -65.17 -46.82
N GLN A 566 -67.00 -65.07 -45.50
CA GLN A 566 -68.07 -65.46 -44.57
C GLN A 566 -69.35 -64.64 -44.76
N ILE A 567 -69.25 -63.34 -45.00
CA ILE A 567 -70.40 -62.48 -45.27
C ILE A 567 -71.08 -62.91 -46.58
N ALA A 568 -70.32 -63.25 -47.62
CA ALA A 568 -70.87 -63.74 -48.88
C ALA A 568 -71.61 -65.08 -48.71
N ASP A 569 -71.04 -66.02 -47.95
CA ASP A 569 -71.67 -67.31 -47.63
C ASP A 569 -72.94 -67.15 -46.79
N LEU A 570 -72.91 -66.31 -45.76
CA LEU A 570 -74.08 -66.00 -44.94
C LEU A 570 -75.18 -65.33 -45.77
N LYS A 571 -74.81 -64.46 -46.71
CA LYS A 571 -75.75 -63.81 -47.63
C LYS A 571 -76.36 -64.80 -48.62
N ALA A 572 -75.60 -65.77 -49.11
CA ALA A 572 -76.10 -66.86 -49.95
C ALA A 572 -77.08 -67.77 -49.18
N GLN A 573 -76.76 -68.13 -47.93
CA GLN A 573 -77.67 -68.90 -47.07
C GLN A 573 -78.95 -68.14 -46.71
N ALA A 574 -78.85 -66.83 -46.48
CA ALA A 574 -80.02 -65.97 -46.27
C ALA A 574 -80.94 -65.95 -47.49
N GLN A 575 -80.38 -65.87 -48.71
CA GLN A 575 -81.16 -65.95 -49.95
C GLN A 575 -81.86 -67.31 -50.13
N ILE A 576 -81.19 -68.43 -49.82
CA ILE A 576 -81.80 -69.77 -49.89
C ILE A 576 -82.98 -69.89 -48.90
N LYS A 577 -82.83 -69.36 -47.67
CA LYS A 577 -83.90 -69.36 -46.68
C LYS A 577 -85.07 -68.46 -47.08
N GLN A 578 -84.81 -67.31 -47.69
CA GLN A 578 -85.84 -66.41 -48.18
C GLN A 578 -86.64 -67.04 -49.33
N ALA A 579 -85.97 -67.68 -50.30
CA ALA A 579 -86.62 -68.40 -51.39
C ALA A 579 -87.49 -69.57 -50.89
N ASN A 580 -87.04 -70.30 -49.87
CA ASN A 580 -87.83 -71.35 -49.23
C ASN A 580 -89.04 -70.80 -48.46
N GLY A 581 -88.89 -69.66 -47.77
CA GLY A 581 -90.00 -68.98 -47.10
C GLY A 581 -91.07 -68.46 -48.07
N GLU A 582 -90.66 -67.96 -49.25
CA GLU A 582 -91.57 -67.54 -50.32
C GLU A 582 -92.30 -68.74 -50.96
N ALA A 583 -91.66 -69.89 -51.09
CA ALA A 583 -92.28 -71.13 -51.57
C ALA A 583 -93.32 -71.70 -50.58
N GLU A 584 -93.06 -71.64 -49.27
CA GLU A 584 -94.06 -72.05 -48.27
C GLU A 584 -95.21 -71.03 -48.15
N GLY A 585 -94.91 -69.73 -48.25
CA GLY A 585 -95.92 -68.68 -48.22
C GLY A 585 -96.91 -68.76 -49.39
N THR A 586 -96.43 -69.11 -50.59
CA THR A 586 -97.31 -69.32 -51.77
C THR A 586 -98.17 -70.57 -51.64
N LYS A 587 -97.65 -71.66 -51.05
CA LYS A 587 -98.43 -72.86 -50.71
C LYS A 587 -99.54 -72.56 -49.69
N LEU A 588 -99.22 -71.81 -48.64
CA LEU A 588 -100.19 -71.45 -47.60
C LEU A 588 -101.29 -70.52 -48.16
N ARG A 589 -100.92 -69.59 -49.05
CA ARG A 589 -101.87 -68.67 -49.70
C ARG A 589 -102.84 -69.41 -50.63
N ALA A 590 -102.36 -70.43 -51.36
CA ALA A 590 -103.20 -71.25 -52.24
C ALA A 590 -104.22 -72.11 -51.45
N ILE A 591 -103.87 -72.59 -50.25
CA ILE A 591 -104.80 -73.32 -49.37
C ILE A 591 -105.88 -72.38 -48.81
N ALA A 592 -105.49 -71.17 -48.38
CA ALA A 592 -106.41 -70.17 -47.86
C ALA A 592 -107.40 -69.66 -48.93
N GLU A 593 -106.97 -69.50 -50.18
CA GLU A 593 -107.87 -69.16 -51.30
C GLU A 593 -108.88 -70.29 -51.60
N ALA A 594 -108.50 -71.55 -51.44
CA ALA A 594 -109.41 -72.68 -51.63
C ALA A 594 -110.51 -72.76 -50.55
N GLU A 595 -110.20 -72.44 -49.30
CA GLU A 595 -111.19 -72.35 -48.21
C GLU A 595 -112.10 -71.12 -48.35
N GLY A 596 -111.56 -69.98 -48.80
CA GLY A 596 -112.35 -68.77 -49.10
C GLY A 596 -113.37 -68.97 -50.22
N ILE A 597 -113.03 -69.74 -51.26
CA ILE A 597 -113.96 -70.05 -52.37
C ILE A 597 -115.07 -71.01 -51.92
N ARG A 598 -114.79 -71.97 -51.02
CA ARG A 598 -115.84 -72.85 -50.46
C ARG A 598 -116.82 -72.09 -49.56
N ALA A 599 -116.32 -71.19 -48.71
CA ALA A 599 -117.17 -70.40 -47.81
C ALA A 599 -118.09 -69.44 -48.59
N THR A 600 -117.56 -68.78 -49.64
CA THR A 600 -118.37 -67.89 -50.49
C THR A 600 -119.32 -68.65 -51.42
N GLY A 601 -118.98 -69.87 -51.85
CA GLY A 601 -119.87 -70.75 -52.62
C GLY A 601 -121.10 -71.20 -51.83
N ASN A 602 -120.92 -71.60 -50.57
CA ASN A 602 -122.03 -72.00 -49.69
C ASN A 602 -122.93 -70.80 -49.34
N ALA A 603 -122.33 -69.64 -49.01
CA ALA A 603 -123.09 -68.43 -48.71
C ALA A 603 -123.94 -67.95 -49.91
N LYS A 604 -123.41 -68.03 -51.13
CA LYS A 604 -124.16 -67.69 -52.35
C LYS A 604 -125.31 -68.67 -52.60
N ALA A 605 -125.08 -69.97 -52.44
CA ALA A 605 -126.13 -70.98 -52.60
C ALA A 605 -127.32 -70.77 -51.63
N GLU A 606 -127.02 -70.40 -50.38
CA GLU A 606 -128.04 -70.11 -49.36
C GLU A 606 -128.83 -68.82 -49.67
N THR A 607 -128.15 -67.77 -50.16
CA THR A 607 -128.84 -66.56 -50.65
C THR A 607 -129.68 -66.80 -51.92
N TYR A 608 -129.27 -67.72 -52.79
CA TYR A 608 -130.06 -68.11 -53.97
C TYR A 608 -131.32 -68.88 -53.58
N GLN A 609 -131.24 -69.77 -52.59
CA GLN A 609 -132.41 -70.50 -52.09
C GLN A 609 -133.42 -69.55 -51.43
N ALA A 610 -132.97 -68.67 -50.53
CA ALA A 610 -133.84 -67.71 -49.86
C ALA A 610 -134.45 -66.67 -50.84
N GLY A 611 -133.69 -66.24 -51.86
CA GLY A 611 -134.16 -65.29 -52.87
C GLY A 611 -135.26 -65.84 -53.79
N VAL A 612 -135.21 -67.14 -54.11
CA VAL A 612 -136.23 -67.79 -54.95
C VAL A 612 -137.53 -68.04 -54.17
N GLU A 613 -137.44 -68.34 -52.87
CA GLU A 613 -138.60 -68.59 -52.00
C GLU A 613 -139.41 -67.32 -51.70
N ALA A 614 -138.77 -66.14 -51.65
CA ALA A 614 -139.44 -64.88 -51.37
C ALA A 614 -140.04 -64.17 -52.61
N LEU A 615 -139.51 -64.39 -53.82
CA LEU A 615 -139.88 -63.59 -55.01
C LEU A 615 -140.60 -64.36 -56.14
N GLY A 616 -140.68 -65.69 -56.10
CA GLY A 616 -141.32 -66.50 -57.14
C GLY A 616 -140.55 -66.52 -58.47
N SER A 617 -140.69 -67.62 -59.22
CA SER A 617 -139.79 -68.01 -60.33
C SER A 617 -139.70 -67.03 -61.51
N GLN A 618 -140.65 -66.10 -61.67
CA GLN A 618 -140.63 -65.09 -62.75
C GLN A 618 -140.12 -63.70 -62.32
N GLY A 619 -140.06 -63.39 -61.01
CA GLY A 619 -139.56 -62.09 -60.52
C GLY A 619 -138.05 -62.05 -60.31
N TYR A 620 -137.47 -63.16 -59.86
CA TYR A 620 -136.04 -63.24 -59.50
C TYR A 620 -135.10 -63.15 -60.72
N THR A 621 -135.50 -63.69 -61.88
CA THR A 621 -134.71 -63.67 -63.12
C THR A 621 -134.56 -62.26 -63.72
N ALA A 622 -135.61 -61.42 -63.62
CA ALA A 622 -135.55 -60.04 -64.08
C ALA A 622 -134.65 -59.16 -63.19
N MET A 623 -134.66 -59.39 -61.87
CA MET A 623 -133.80 -58.67 -60.92
C MET A 623 -132.32 -59.06 -61.10
N GLN A 624 -132.03 -60.36 -61.27
CA GLN A 624 -130.68 -60.86 -61.56
C GLN A 624 -130.14 -60.32 -62.89
N LEU A 625 -130.99 -60.22 -63.93
CA LEU A 625 -130.60 -59.68 -65.23
C LEU A 625 -130.33 -58.17 -65.16
N MET A 626 -131.13 -57.39 -64.42
CA MET A 626 -130.85 -55.96 -64.19
C MET A 626 -129.58 -55.73 -63.34
N GLN A 627 -129.32 -56.57 -62.33
CA GLN A 627 -128.14 -56.43 -61.47
C GLN A 627 -126.84 -56.80 -62.20
N ILE A 628 -126.88 -57.79 -63.11
CA ILE A 628 -125.75 -58.12 -63.99
C ILE A 628 -125.46 -57.01 -65.02
N ILE A 629 -126.47 -56.24 -65.42
CA ILE A 629 -126.30 -55.09 -66.32
C ILE A 629 -125.73 -53.87 -65.55
N GLY A 630 -125.99 -53.73 -64.25
CA GLY A 630 -125.45 -52.67 -63.39
C GLY A 630 -124.01 -52.88 -62.91
N ASP A 631 -123.64 -54.09 -62.49
CA ASP A 631 -122.33 -54.38 -61.87
C ASP A 631 -121.18 -54.52 -62.88
N ARG A 632 -121.48 -54.62 -64.19
CA ARG A 632 -120.43 -54.77 -65.22
C ARG A 632 -119.96 -53.49 -65.91
N HIS A 633 -120.39 -52.29 -65.50
CA HIS A 633 -119.84 -50.97 -65.93
C HIS A 633 -119.17 -50.98 -67.33
N VAL A 634 -119.88 -51.47 -68.35
CA VAL A 634 -119.30 -51.67 -69.68
C VAL A 634 -119.27 -50.30 -70.39
N ARG A 635 -118.07 -49.70 -70.47
CA ARG A 635 -117.77 -48.59 -71.38
C ARG A 635 -116.84 -49.05 -72.51
N LEU A 636 -117.31 -48.85 -73.73
CA LEU A 636 -116.65 -49.03 -75.03
C LEU A 636 -116.06 -47.69 -75.51
N ILE A 637 -114.73 -47.57 -75.64
CA ILE A 637 -114.03 -46.99 -76.83
C ILE A 637 -112.52 -47.31 -76.74
N PRO A 638 -111.82 -47.62 -77.86
CA PRO A 638 -110.41 -47.99 -77.87
C PRO A 638 -109.51 -46.79 -78.16
N ASP A 639 -108.26 -46.81 -77.69
CA ASP A 639 -107.19 -46.05 -78.35
C ASP A 639 -105.90 -46.89 -78.42
N VAL A 640 -105.45 -47.02 -79.66
CA VAL A 640 -104.19 -47.59 -80.12
C VAL A 640 -103.33 -46.40 -80.58
N LEU A 641 -102.02 -46.63 -80.66
CA LEU A 641 -100.97 -45.86 -81.34
C LEU A 641 -100.40 -44.68 -80.54
N VAL A 642 -99.12 -44.77 -80.14
CA VAL A 642 -97.91 -44.56 -80.96
C VAL A 642 -97.65 -43.07 -81.20
N GLY A 643 -96.58 -42.60 -80.59
CA GLY A 643 -95.48 -42.01 -81.33
C GLY A 643 -95.53 -40.51 -81.60
N SER A 644 -94.31 -39.99 -81.70
CA SER A 644 -93.91 -38.78 -82.42
C SER A 644 -93.89 -37.47 -81.63
N ASN A 645 -92.65 -37.20 -81.17
CA ASN A 645 -91.88 -35.99 -81.49
C ASN A 645 -92.11 -34.73 -80.66
N GLY A 646 -91.00 -34.25 -80.08
CA GLY A 646 -90.73 -32.81 -80.03
C GLY A 646 -90.57 -32.20 -78.65
N SER A 647 -89.30 -32.08 -78.22
CA SER A 647 -88.74 -30.91 -77.56
C SER A 647 -89.15 -30.56 -76.12
N ASN A 648 -88.18 -30.80 -75.22
CA ASN A 648 -87.71 -29.92 -74.14
C ASN A 648 -88.66 -29.45 -73.00
N ASN A 649 -88.17 -29.78 -71.80
CA ASN A 649 -88.09 -28.96 -70.58
C ASN A 649 -89.33 -28.86 -69.67
N GLY A 650 -89.15 -29.25 -68.40
CA GLY A 650 -90.16 -29.03 -67.36
C GLY A 650 -89.94 -29.76 -66.03
N LEU A 651 -88.74 -29.64 -65.44
CA LEU A 651 -88.54 -29.79 -64.00
C LEU A 651 -89.24 -28.61 -63.29
N VAL A 652 -90.25 -28.87 -62.45
CA VAL A 652 -90.80 -28.08 -61.30
C VAL A 652 -92.33 -28.06 -61.26
N ASP A 653 -92.98 -28.90 -60.43
CA ASP A 653 -94.27 -28.54 -59.78
C ASP A 653 -94.76 -29.45 -58.62
N GLY A 654 -93.96 -30.38 -58.08
CA GLY A 654 -94.49 -31.41 -57.15
C GLY A 654 -94.17 -31.26 -55.66
N LEU A 655 -93.16 -30.46 -55.27
CA LEU A 655 -92.56 -30.50 -53.93
C LEU A 655 -92.31 -29.10 -53.32
N LEU A 656 -93.02 -28.08 -53.81
CA LEU A 656 -92.99 -26.70 -53.29
C LEU A 656 -93.98 -26.48 -52.12
N SER A 657 -94.67 -27.52 -51.64
CA SER A 657 -95.74 -27.39 -50.63
C SER A 657 -95.35 -27.77 -49.20
N MET A 658 -94.16 -28.35 -48.95
CA MET A 658 -93.92 -29.02 -47.66
C MET A 658 -92.87 -28.38 -46.73
N ILE A 659 -92.02 -27.44 -47.17
CA ILE A 659 -90.96 -26.87 -46.28
C ILE A 659 -90.86 -25.32 -46.36
N LEU A 660 -91.86 -24.63 -46.94
CA LEU A 660 -92.10 -23.19 -46.72
C LEU A 660 -92.62 -22.89 -45.29
N TRP A 661 -92.55 -23.85 -44.36
CA TRP A 661 -93.20 -23.76 -43.05
C TRP A 661 -92.26 -23.64 -41.86
N ASN A 662 -90.93 -23.53 -42.02
CA ASN A 662 -90.11 -23.34 -40.81
C ASN A 662 -88.71 -22.71 -40.99
N GLN A 663 -88.64 -21.52 -41.58
CA GLN A 663 -87.53 -20.58 -41.37
C GLN A 663 -87.98 -19.43 -40.45
N THR A 664 -87.36 -19.30 -39.29
CA THR A 664 -86.91 -18.01 -38.71
C THR A 664 -85.90 -18.29 -37.60
N GLY A 665 -84.64 -17.82 -37.77
CA GLY A 665 -83.69 -17.72 -36.65
C GLY A 665 -82.24 -18.14 -36.87
N LYS A 666 -81.54 -17.45 -37.79
CA LYS A 666 -80.12 -17.02 -37.80
C LYS A 666 -79.02 -17.86 -37.08
N GLY A 667 -77.90 -18.04 -37.81
CA GLY A 667 -76.58 -17.58 -37.33
C GLY A 667 -75.44 -18.61 -37.21
N GLU A 668 -74.74 -18.81 -38.33
CA GLU A 668 -73.31 -19.13 -38.57
C GLU A 668 -72.31 -19.66 -37.50
N LEU A 669 -71.63 -20.73 -37.93
CA LEU A 669 -70.18 -21.06 -37.92
C LEU A 669 -69.46 -21.59 -36.65
N THR A 670 -69.05 -22.85 -36.79
CA THR A 670 -68.04 -23.71 -36.09
C THR A 670 -66.67 -23.02 -35.82
N PRO A 671 -65.76 -23.50 -34.92
CA PRO A 671 -65.43 -24.92 -34.66
C PRO A 671 -64.93 -25.30 -33.22
N THR A 672 -64.49 -26.57 -33.08
CA THR A 672 -63.45 -27.12 -32.17
C THR A 672 -63.95 -28.13 -31.11
N PRO A 673 -63.20 -29.24 -30.82
CA PRO A 673 -63.67 -30.41 -30.08
C PRO A 673 -63.49 -30.29 -28.56
N LEU A 674 -64.15 -31.19 -27.82
CA LEU A 674 -63.97 -31.41 -26.39
C LEU A 674 -63.22 -32.71 -26.17
N HIS A 675 -62.23 -32.72 -25.27
CA HIS A 675 -62.14 -33.64 -24.14
C HIS A 675 -61.31 -32.99 -23.00
N PRO A 676 -61.47 -33.47 -21.74
CA PRO A 676 -61.64 -32.60 -20.59
C PRO A 676 -60.44 -32.46 -19.62
N GLN A 677 -60.67 -31.52 -18.70
CA GLN A 677 -60.03 -31.14 -17.44
C GLN A 677 -59.33 -32.24 -16.60
N PRO A 678 -58.50 -31.82 -15.63
CA PRO A 678 -59.08 -31.66 -14.29
C PRO A 678 -58.88 -30.28 -13.64
N VAL A 679 -59.92 -29.89 -12.90
CA VAL A 679 -60.06 -28.82 -11.90
C VAL A 679 -59.39 -29.29 -10.60
N VAL A 680 -58.71 -28.43 -9.83
CA VAL A 680 -59.18 -27.76 -8.58
C VAL A 680 -58.00 -26.84 -8.16
N THR A 681 -58.05 -25.49 -8.18
CA THR A 681 -58.79 -24.53 -7.30
C THR A 681 -58.22 -24.53 -5.87
N GLN A 682 -57.80 -23.46 -5.17
CA GLN A 682 -57.68 -22.00 -5.30
C GLN A 682 -56.89 -21.53 -4.06
N ALA A 683 -56.14 -20.41 -4.14
CA ALA A 683 -56.28 -19.23 -3.27
C ALA A 683 -55.06 -18.28 -3.37
N GLN A 684 -55.34 -17.03 -3.73
CA GLN A 684 -54.52 -15.80 -3.83
C GLN A 684 -54.39 -15.09 -2.45
N PRO A 685 -53.77 -13.89 -2.23
CA PRO A 685 -53.38 -12.83 -3.21
C PRO A 685 -52.10 -11.96 -2.95
N THR A 686 -51.71 -11.18 -3.99
CA THR A 686 -51.07 -9.81 -4.01
C THR A 686 -49.73 -9.54 -3.26
N ALA A 687 -48.75 -8.73 -3.69
CA ALA A 687 -48.48 -7.86 -4.85
C ALA A 687 -46.98 -7.40 -4.84
N GLU A 688 -46.54 -6.77 -5.95
CA GLU A 688 -45.44 -5.78 -6.14
C GLU A 688 -43.94 -6.16 -6.22
N ASN A 689 -43.39 -5.87 -7.42
CA ASN A 689 -42.14 -5.14 -7.75
C ASN A 689 -40.75 -5.66 -7.35
N GLY A 690 -39.86 -5.77 -8.37
CA GLY A 690 -38.42 -5.49 -8.21
C GLY A 690 -37.44 -6.39 -8.97
N LEU A 691 -37.17 -6.09 -10.24
CA LEU A 691 -35.93 -6.50 -10.93
C LEU A 691 -35.39 -5.32 -11.75
N PRO A 692 -34.16 -4.83 -11.51
CA PRO A 692 -33.53 -3.81 -12.34
C PRO A 692 -32.75 -4.44 -13.52
N PRO A 693 -32.68 -3.78 -14.69
CA PRO A 693 -31.84 -4.21 -15.81
C PRO A 693 -30.40 -3.67 -15.72
N ILE A 694 -29.47 -4.51 -16.16
CA ILE A 694 -28.02 -4.26 -16.21
C ILE A 694 -27.66 -3.53 -17.51
N VAL A 695 -26.87 -2.46 -17.40
CA VAL A 695 -26.32 -1.63 -18.49
C VAL A 695 -24.97 -2.19 -18.95
N VAL A 696 -24.80 -2.38 -20.26
CA VAL A 696 -23.53 -2.75 -20.91
C VAL A 696 -23.09 -1.61 -21.82
N ASN A 697 -21.92 -1.02 -21.55
CA ASN A 697 -21.26 -0.01 -22.40
C ASN A 697 -20.09 -0.66 -23.15
N PHE A 698 -20.09 -0.52 -24.48
CA PHE A 698 -18.96 -0.80 -25.37
C PHE A 698 -18.34 0.53 -25.84
N PRO A 699 -17.00 0.69 -25.90
CA PRO A 699 -16.38 1.81 -26.59
C PRO A 699 -16.15 1.47 -28.07
N VAL A 700 -16.49 2.41 -28.95
CA VAL A 700 -16.35 2.35 -30.41
C VAL A 700 -15.11 3.13 -30.84
N ASP A 701 -14.35 2.51 -31.75
CA ASP A 701 -13.25 3.09 -32.52
C ASP A 701 -13.64 4.33 -33.33
N LYS A 702 -12.73 5.30 -33.40
CA LYS A 702 -12.73 6.37 -34.40
C LYS A 702 -11.35 6.46 -35.05
N GLN A 703 -11.33 6.41 -36.38
CA GLN A 703 -10.17 6.72 -37.21
C GLN A 703 -10.10 8.22 -37.58
N HIS A 704 -8.85 8.68 -37.69
CA HIS A 704 -8.28 9.76 -38.52
C HIS A 704 -8.84 11.20 -38.49
N GLN A 705 -8.03 12.10 -37.91
CA GLN A 705 -7.32 13.17 -38.63
C GLN A 705 -5.93 13.37 -38.04
#